data_AF-A0A0G1Y456-F1
#
_entry.id   AF-A0A0G1Y456-F1
#
_cell.length_a   1.000
_cell.length_b   1.000
_cell.length_c   1.000
_cell.angle_alpha   90.00
_cell.angle_beta   90.00
_cell.angle_gamma   90.00
#
_symmetry.space_group_name_H-M   'P 1'
#
loop_
_entity.id
_entity.type
_entity.pdbx_description
1 polymer ?
#
loop_
_entity_poly.entity_id
_entity_poly.type
_entity_poly.pdbx_seq_one_letter_code
_entity_poly.pdbx_strand_id
1 'polypeptide(L)'
;MTRSSRSRFFIGTSLGMIVAVLLVGVLVLPAVGDAQVNTDVGLGSTFGLGTTDLVGTIIRVVQWVLGLLGLIAVIMIMYGGFLWMTAGGNVDRIKKAKQTITRAVIGLIIILLAWAIVLFIVQAVENATNPPLPAHCTNGVFEPGLGETGLDCGGECPACGGGGPATEFRITDFQYAGSAADNVYLCSKLQELYNFNVNGATVNTEVANGRMKLINLTAGSDVPGAWTTLSKMTSFDPDANLDSFSDFQVQIPKNDITSLGLPALPLLGCIALGVPECDDSDAQFIKLNFKTQDQTDAVRPTVTASYPISDSANPGYPDRNVPMLPVIEVQYNESIDITTIIDAANPDHPLPTSFSLTEYDAQPSGGGNVVATYDVNDLTVESTALGFRVRLDSAVPLGAFTWYELRVRNVTDLCGNPMEGNGVDAGDPGAVVWEFETNDKSPGIGSWYPQGTNQCPDTHIFVTFNTTMYYNNVTISIPAVGIMKSLKAENFVYPNYFDDVGNATIRVNDAIDPNAPGAVVDNNFRIFELIPHNPLPLNSSFDVNVTTDMIIDVDGNTLSHTWNFSTSDADSCACTPYITSISPNQGLSGQCVTINGACFAGTAAHPATIPVDGLVFELGGTPFTATVGGATATQVTSTVPQGIFVDGDRPIPQVTIDYTDLDFGSLTSVNAAVDFFVNGNGEADGPCLYSISPTSGVQGQPGIALHGTRVNPLSSTKEIEFESNQVNTAPA
;
A
#
# COMPACT_ATOMS: atom_id res chain seq x y z
N MET A 1 -66.21 -44.60 34.65
CA MET A 1 -65.10 -43.99 35.40
C MET A 1 -64.65 -42.73 34.66
N THR A 2 -64.53 -41.62 35.38
CA THR A 2 -64.60 -40.24 34.87
C THR A 2 -63.35 -39.75 34.11
N ARG A 3 -63.61 -38.91 33.10
CA ARG A 3 -62.71 -38.42 32.03
C ARG A 3 -61.60 -37.45 32.48
N SER A 4 -61.32 -37.31 33.78
CA SER A 4 -60.34 -36.32 34.31
C SER A 4 -58.99 -36.89 34.74
N SER A 5 -58.80 -38.22 34.69
CA SER A 5 -57.55 -38.88 35.12
C SER A 5 -56.55 -39.11 33.98
N ARG A 6 -56.99 -39.13 32.71
CA ARG A 6 -56.09 -39.39 31.57
C ARG A 6 -55.29 -38.16 31.12
N SER A 7 -55.82 -36.93 31.20
CA SER A 7 -55.05 -35.74 30.80
C SER A 7 -53.96 -35.35 31.80
N ARG A 8 -54.15 -35.63 33.09
CA ARG A 8 -53.14 -35.37 34.15
C ARG A 8 -51.94 -36.33 34.07
N PHE A 9 -52.15 -37.53 33.54
CA PHE A 9 -51.06 -38.50 33.32
C PHE A 9 -50.22 -38.12 32.09
N PHE A 10 -50.84 -37.72 30.97
CA PHE A 10 -50.14 -37.35 29.75
C PHE A 10 -49.36 -36.03 29.84
N ILE A 11 -49.86 -35.03 30.57
CA ILE A 11 -49.16 -33.74 30.76
C ILE A 11 -47.95 -33.89 31.70
N GLY A 12 -48.02 -34.80 32.69
CA GLY A 12 -46.90 -35.10 33.58
C GLY A 12 -45.75 -35.84 32.87
N THR A 13 -46.07 -36.77 31.97
CA THR A 13 -45.07 -37.53 31.21
C THR A 13 -44.42 -36.71 30.10
N SER A 14 -45.15 -35.81 29.44
CA SER A 14 -44.58 -34.95 28.38
C SER A 14 -43.65 -33.87 28.96
N LEU A 15 -43.96 -33.32 30.13
CA LEU A 15 -43.11 -32.32 30.79
C LEU A 15 -41.82 -32.96 31.34
N GLY A 16 -41.90 -34.18 31.88
CA GLY A 16 -40.72 -34.94 32.32
C GLY A 16 -39.77 -35.29 31.17
N MET A 17 -40.32 -35.57 29.97
CA MET A 17 -39.52 -35.86 28.78
C MET A 17 -38.84 -34.59 28.23
N ILE A 18 -39.51 -33.44 28.27
CA ILE A 18 -38.93 -32.14 27.86
C ILE A 18 -37.81 -31.71 28.83
N VAL A 19 -37.98 -31.92 30.14
CA VAL A 19 -36.94 -31.64 31.14
C VAL A 19 -35.74 -32.59 31.00
N ALA A 20 -35.98 -33.88 30.68
CA ALA A 20 -34.90 -34.83 30.40
C ALA A 20 -34.14 -34.51 29.10
N VAL A 21 -34.84 -34.08 28.05
CA VAL A 21 -34.23 -33.66 26.76
C VAL A 21 -33.43 -32.36 26.92
N LEU A 22 -33.89 -31.41 27.74
CA LEU A 22 -33.13 -30.19 28.07
C LEU A 22 -31.90 -30.49 28.93
N LEU A 23 -31.98 -31.43 29.89
CA LEU A 23 -30.82 -31.83 30.70
C LEU A 23 -29.75 -32.58 29.87
N VAL A 24 -30.17 -33.43 28.94
CA VAL A 24 -29.26 -34.14 28.03
C VAL A 24 -28.69 -33.19 26.97
N GLY A 25 -29.44 -32.19 26.51
CA GLY A 25 -28.95 -31.18 25.57
C GLY A 25 -27.86 -30.27 26.14
N VAL A 26 -27.84 -30.03 27.46
CA VAL A 26 -26.78 -29.26 28.14
C VAL A 26 -25.52 -30.09 28.39
N LEU A 27 -25.61 -31.43 28.35
CA LEU A 27 -24.50 -32.35 28.60
C LEU A 27 -23.80 -32.86 27.32
N VAL A 28 -24.34 -32.57 26.13
CA VAL A 28 -23.84 -33.12 24.84
C VAL A 28 -23.51 -32.04 23.79
N LEU A 29 -23.20 -30.80 24.20
CA LEU A 29 -22.51 -29.84 23.34
C LEU A 29 -21.01 -29.83 23.66
N PRO A 30 -20.16 -30.55 22.92
CA PRO A 30 -18.75 -30.18 22.82
C PRO A 30 -18.61 -29.03 21.81
N ALA A 31 -17.78 -28.04 22.15
CA ALA A 31 -17.20 -27.00 21.27
C ALA A 31 -18.18 -26.01 20.61
N VAL A 32 -18.30 -24.78 21.14
CA VAL A 32 -17.50 -23.62 20.68
C VAL A 32 -17.44 -22.62 21.83
N GLY A 33 -16.25 -22.36 22.32
CA GLY A 33 -16.00 -21.45 23.43
C GLY A 33 -14.50 -21.39 23.69
N ASP A 34 -13.71 -21.30 22.62
CA ASP A 34 -12.32 -20.88 22.72
C ASP A 34 -12.31 -19.40 23.10
N ALA A 35 -12.39 -19.15 24.40
CA ALA A 35 -11.71 -18.02 25.01
C ALA A 35 -10.44 -18.58 25.67
N GLN A 36 -9.47 -19.02 24.85
CA GLN A 36 -8.10 -19.11 25.35
C GLN A 36 -7.60 -17.69 25.58
N VAL A 37 -7.63 -17.24 26.83
CA VAL A 37 -6.73 -16.17 27.26
C VAL A 37 -5.37 -16.82 27.46
N ASN A 38 -4.40 -16.46 26.61
CA ASN A 38 -3.03 -16.92 26.73
C ASN A 38 -2.36 -16.10 27.85
N THR A 39 -2.45 -16.54 29.10
CA THR A 39 -1.75 -15.91 30.22
C THR A 39 -0.36 -16.49 30.41
N ASP A 40 0.46 -16.50 29.35
CA ASP A 40 1.89 -16.75 29.51
C ASP A 40 2.57 -15.43 29.89
N VAL A 41 2.27 -14.95 31.10
CA VAL A 41 3.06 -13.90 31.74
C VAL A 41 4.30 -14.61 32.24
N GLY A 42 5.41 -14.48 31.51
CA GLY A 42 6.70 -15.13 31.74
C GLY A 42 7.39 -14.76 33.06
N LEU A 43 6.71 -14.98 34.19
CA LEU A 43 7.19 -14.76 35.55
C LEU A 43 7.79 -16.04 36.17
N GLY A 44 7.63 -17.18 35.49
CA GLY A 44 8.12 -18.48 35.95
C GLY A 44 9.65 -18.65 35.90
N SER A 45 10.32 -18.00 34.94
CA SER A 45 11.78 -18.07 34.77
C SER A 45 12.55 -17.19 35.75
N THR A 46 11.90 -16.19 36.36
CA THR A 46 12.55 -15.28 37.32
C THR A 46 12.45 -15.73 38.78
N PHE A 47 11.47 -16.59 39.14
CA PHE A 47 11.25 -17.01 40.54
C PHE A 47 11.34 -18.52 40.82
N GLY A 48 11.68 -19.35 39.83
CA GLY A 48 12.06 -20.75 40.09
C GLY A 48 10.95 -21.64 40.69
N LEU A 49 9.70 -21.46 40.24
CA LEU A 49 8.59 -22.35 40.60
C LEU A 49 8.28 -23.30 39.44
N GLY A 50 8.42 -24.61 39.67
CA GLY A 50 8.33 -25.65 38.64
C GLY A 50 6.93 -25.86 38.04
N THR A 51 6.87 -25.86 36.71
CA THR A 51 6.13 -26.76 35.79
C THR A 51 4.68 -27.17 36.07
N THR A 52 3.85 -26.32 36.67
CA THR A 52 2.43 -26.16 36.30
C THR A 52 1.90 -24.87 36.91
N ASP A 53 1.42 -23.94 36.07
CA ASP A 53 0.89 -22.66 36.52
C ASP A 53 -0.26 -22.84 37.53
N LEU A 54 0.02 -22.49 38.80
CA LEU A 54 -0.94 -22.53 39.90
C LEU A 54 -2.14 -21.62 39.60
N VAL A 55 -1.90 -20.50 38.91
CA VAL A 55 -2.94 -19.53 38.55
C VAL A 55 -3.86 -20.12 37.48
N GLY A 56 -3.30 -20.69 36.41
CA GLY A 56 -4.05 -21.40 35.37
C GLY A 56 -4.87 -22.58 35.90
N THR A 57 -4.36 -23.31 36.90
CA THR A 57 -5.12 -24.39 37.55
C THR A 57 -6.30 -23.84 38.37
N ILE A 58 -6.09 -22.76 39.13
CA ILE A 58 -7.15 -22.10 39.91
C ILE A 58 -8.25 -21.55 38.99
N ILE A 59 -7.88 -20.89 37.88
CA ILE A 59 -8.84 -20.33 36.93
C ILE A 59 -9.72 -21.45 36.33
N ARG A 60 -9.13 -22.58 35.93
CA ARG A 60 -9.88 -23.73 35.42
C ARG A 60 -10.86 -24.28 36.46
N VAL A 61 -10.45 -24.41 37.73
CA VAL A 61 -11.34 -24.87 38.81
C VAL A 61 -12.49 -23.88 39.04
N VAL A 62 -12.22 -22.57 39.03
CA VAL A 62 -13.25 -21.52 39.20
C VAL A 62 -14.26 -21.56 38.07
N GLN A 63 -13.83 -21.69 36.81
CA GLN A 63 -14.73 -21.81 35.65
C GLN A 63 -15.66 -23.02 35.76
N TRP A 64 -15.13 -24.16 36.22
CA TRP A 64 -15.95 -25.36 36.49
C TRP A 64 -16.99 -25.14 37.59
N VAL A 65 -16.63 -24.47 38.69
CA VAL A 65 -17.56 -24.18 39.79
C VAL A 65 -18.64 -23.18 39.36
N LEU A 66 -18.28 -22.15 38.59
CA LEU A 66 -19.24 -21.16 38.07
C LEU A 66 -20.26 -21.80 37.12
N GLY A 67 -19.81 -22.71 36.26
CA GLY A 67 -20.71 -23.51 35.41
C GLY A 67 -21.72 -24.34 36.23
N LEU A 68 -21.26 -24.98 37.30
CA LEU A 68 -22.12 -25.76 38.19
C LEU A 68 -23.15 -24.89 38.92
N LEU A 69 -22.74 -23.71 39.42
CA LEU A 69 -23.65 -22.77 40.08
C LEU A 69 -24.70 -22.20 39.13
N GLY A 70 -24.32 -21.90 37.89
CA GLY A 70 -25.24 -21.49 36.83
C GLY A 70 -26.31 -22.55 36.56
N LEU A 71 -25.90 -23.82 36.47
CA LEU A 71 -26.84 -24.94 36.29
C LEU A 71 -27.82 -25.06 37.46
N ILE A 72 -27.35 -24.95 38.70
CA ILE A 72 -28.22 -24.99 39.90
C ILE A 72 -29.23 -23.84 39.89
N ALA A 73 -28.81 -22.63 39.47
CA ALA A 73 -29.70 -21.48 39.36
C ALA A 73 -30.85 -21.74 38.37
N VAL A 74 -30.54 -22.33 37.21
CA VAL A 74 -31.54 -22.72 36.20
C VAL A 74 -32.54 -23.73 36.78
N ILE A 75 -32.06 -24.77 37.47
CA ILE A 75 -32.93 -25.80 38.10
C ILE A 75 -33.87 -25.16 39.13
N MET A 76 -33.38 -24.22 39.94
CA MET A 76 -34.18 -23.52 40.94
C MET A 76 -35.26 -22.62 40.32
N ILE A 77 -34.95 -21.96 39.20
CA ILE A 77 -35.92 -21.16 38.44
C ILE A 77 -37.01 -22.08 37.86
N MET A 78 -36.62 -23.22 37.28
CA MET A 78 -37.58 -24.20 36.75
C MET A 78 -38.48 -24.77 37.86
N TYR A 79 -37.92 -25.09 39.03
CA TYR A 79 -38.69 -25.55 40.19
C TYR A 79 -39.70 -24.50 40.66
N GLY A 80 -39.27 -23.23 40.75
CA GLY A 80 -40.17 -22.12 41.08
C GLY A 80 -41.28 -21.94 40.03
N GLY A 81 -40.95 -22.06 38.74
CA GLY A 81 -41.92 -22.01 37.65
C GLY A 81 -42.95 -23.13 37.72
N PHE A 82 -42.51 -24.36 37.99
CA PHE A 82 -43.41 -25.51 38.17
C PHE A 82 -44.35 -25.34 39.38
N LEU A 83 -43.83 -24.84 40.50
CA LEU A 83 -44.64 -24.56 41.68
C LEU A 83 -45.68 -23.47 41.41
N TRP A 84 -45.35 -22.48 40.58
CA TRP A 84 -46.30 -21.44 40.18
C TRP A 84 -47.42 -21.99 39.29
N MET A 85 -47.06 -22.78 38.27
CA MET A 85 -48.02 -23.39 37.34
C MET A 85 -48.98 -24.37 38.04
N THR A 86 -48.53 -25.03 39.10
CA THR A 86 -49.33 -26.01 39.86
C THR A 86 -50.07 -25.43 41.06
N ALA A 87 -49.99 -24.12 41.31
CA ALA A 87 -50.57 -23.49 42.50
C ALA A 87 -52.10 -23.40 42.50
N GLY A 88 -52.74 -23.49 41.32
CA GLY A 88 -54.21 -23.59 41.21
C GLY A 88 -55.00 -22.46 41.90
N GLY A 89 -54.43 -21.25 42.00
CA GLY A 89 -55.04 -20.10 42.66
C GLY A 89 -54.77 -19.98 44.17
N ASN A 90 -54.03 -20.92 44.78
CA ASN A 90 -53.61 -20.80 46.18
C ASN A 90 -52.53 -19.70 46.33
N VAL A 91 -52.91 -18.60 46.99
CA VAL A 91 -52.09 -17.39 47.13
C VAL A 91 -50.75 -17.66 47.81
N ASP A 92 -50.72 -18.55 48.82
CA ASP A 92 -49.49 -18.87 49.56
C ASP A 92 -48.48 -19.62 48.69
N ARG A 93 -48.96 -20.55 47.84
CA ARG A 93 -48.09 -21.28 46.91
C ARG A 93 -47.54 -20.39 45.80
N ILE A 94 -48.35 -19.48 45.28
CA ILE A 94 -47.90 -18.49 44.29
C ILE A 94 -46.84 -17.57 44.90
N LYS A 95 -47.06 -17.11 46.14
CA LYS A 95 -46.11 -16.27 46.86
C LYS A 95 -44.78 -16.98 47.07
N LYS A 96 -44.81 -18.25 47.47
CA LYS A 96 -43.61 -19.07 47.64
C LYS A 96 -42.86 -19.29 46.33
N ALA A 97 -43.57 -19.58 45.24
CA ALA A 97 -42.98 -19.78 43.91
C ALA A 97 -42.25 -18.53 43.41
N LYS A 98 -42.91 -17.36 43.48
CA LYS A 98 -42.30 -16.07 43.10
C LYS A 98 -41.07 -15.78 43.96
N GLN A 99 -41.14 -16.00 45.26
CA GLN A 99 -40.01 -15.77 46.16
C GLN A 99 -38.80 -16.67 45.83
N THR A 100 -39.03 -17.93 45.45
CA THR A 100 -37.97 -18.83 45.01
C THR A 100 -37.32 -18.37 43.71
N ILE A 101 -38.10 -17.96 42.71
CA ILE A 101 -37.56 -17.45 41.44
C ILE A 101 -36.75 -16.16 41.68
N THR A 102 -37.30 -15.21 42.42
CA THR A 102 -36.61 -13.94 42.70
C THR A 102 -35.27 -14.18 43.41
N ARG A 103 -35.21 -15.11 44.37
CA ARG A 103 -33.95 -15.46 45.06
C ARG A 103 -32.93 -16.11 44.11
N ALA A 104 -33.39 -16.97 43.20
CA ALA A 104 -32.52 -17.61 42.21
C ALA A 104 -31.95 -16.59 41.21
N VAL A 105 -32.78 -15.65 40.74
CA VAL A 105 -32.35 -14.57 39.83
C VAL A 105 -31.34 -13.63 40.51
N ILE A 106 -31.59 -13.24 41.76
CA ILE A 106 -30.64 -12.41 42.52
C ILE A 106 -29.30 -13.14 42.68
N GLY A 107 -29.32 -14.44 43.00
CA GLY A 107 -28.10 -15.25 43.07
C GLY A 107 -27.33 -15.30 41.75
N LEU A 108 -28.03 -15.42 40.62
CA LEU A 108 -27.41 -15.42 39.30
C LEU A 108 -26.75 -14.07 38.97
N ILE A 109 -27.43 -12.96 39.29
CA ILE A 109 -26.87 -11.61 39.09
C ILE A 109 -25.59 -11.42 39.90
N ILE A 110 -25.56 -11.88 41.16
CA ILE A 110 -24.36 -11.78 42.01
C ILE A 110 -23.18 -12.54 41.40
N ILE A 111 -23.42 -13.74 40.86
CA ILE A 111 -22.37 -14.56 40.22
C ILE A 111 -21.79 -13.85 38.99
N LEU A 112 -22.64 -13.26 38.15
CA LEU A 112 -22.21 -12.52 36.95
C LEU A 112 -21.41 -11.25 37.31
N LEU A 113 -21.86 -10.52 38.34
CA LEU A 113 -21.15 -9.34 38.83
C LEU A 113 -19.80 -9.68 39.46
N ALA A 114 -19.71 -10.79 40.19
CA ALA A 114 -18.45 -11.25 40.77
C ALA A 114 -17.41 -11.55 39.67
N TRP A 115 -17.83 -12.17 38.57
CA TRP A 115 -16.95 -12.41 37.42
C TRP A 115 -16.47 -11.12 36.76
N ALA A 116 -17.37 -10.15 36.55
CA ALA A 116 -17.02 -8.85 35.99
C ALA A 116 -16.01 -8.08 36.87
N ILE A 117 -16.15 -8.16 38.19
CA ILE A 117 -15.22 -7.54 39.15
C ILE A 117 -13.84 -8.19 39.07
N VAL A 118 -13.77 -9.52 38.94
CA VAL A 118 -12.47 -10.21 38.79
C VAL A 118 -11.76 -9.78 37.52
N LEU A 119 -12.45 -9.69 36.38
CA LEU A 119 -11.87 -9.19 35.13
C LEU A 119 -11.38 -7.76 35.25
N PHE A 120 -12.17 -6.89 35.88
CA PHE A 120 -11.79 -5.49 36.11
C PHE A 120 -10.54 -5.37 36.99
N ILE A 121 -10.43 -6.17 38.05
CA ILE A 121 -9.26 -6.17 38.93
C ILE A 121 -8.03 -6.72 38.20
N VAL A 122 -8.18 -7.80 37.43
CA VAL A 122 -7.07 -8.37 36.65
C VAL A 122 -6.55 -7.35 35.65
N GLN A 123 -7.42 -6.69 34.89
CA GLN A 123 -7.04 -5.61 33.96
C GLN A 123 -6.40 -4.42 34.68
N ALA A 124 -6.95 -4.01 35.83
CA ALA A 124 -6.39 -2.90 36.61
C ALA A 124 -5.00 -3.23 37.20
N VAL A 125 -4.78 -4.48 37.60
CA VAL A 125 -3.49 -4.97 38.08
C VAL A 125 -2.50 -5.12 36.93
N GLU A 126 -2.94 -5.65 35.78
CA GLU A 126 -2.12 -5.74 34.56
C GLU A 126 -1.60 -4.36 34.14
N ASN A 127 -2.46 -3.35 34.10
CA ASN A 127 -2.07 -1.96 33.83
C ASN A 127 -1.15 -1.33 34.90
N ALA A 128 -1.13 -1.88 36.12
CA ALA A 128 -0.34 -1.36 37.23
C ALA A 128 1.00 -2.12 37.42
N THR A 129 1.09 -3.38 37.02
CA THR A 129 2.31 -4.21 37.07
C THR A 129 3.05 -4.24 35.74
N ASN A 130 2.34 -4.08 34.64
CA ASN A 130 2.87 -3.70 33.33
C ASN A 130 2.29 -2.32 33.02
N PRO A 131 2.92 -1.21 33.47
CA PRO A 131 2.53 0.09 32.94
C PRO A 131 2.58 -0.01 31.41
N PRO A 132 1.60 0.54 30.65
CA PRO A 132 1.80 0.72 29.22
C PRO A 132 3.15 1.41 29.08
N LEU A 133 4.07 0.75 28.37
CA LEU A 133 5.41 1.28 28.14
C LEU A 133 5.24 2.74 27.69
N PRO A 134 5.98 3.70 28.28
CA PRO A 134 5.72 5.09 27.97
C PRO A 134 6.03 5.33 26.48
N ALA A 135 5.24 6.22 25.87
CA ALA A 135 5.18 6.49 24.44
C ALA A 135 6.43 7.19 23.89
N HIS A 136 7.61 6.61 24.08
CA HIS A 136 8.90 7.06 23.54
C HIS A 136 9.37 6.23 22.35
N CYS A 137 8.48 5.45 21.72
CA CYS A 137 8.77 4.70 20.50
C CYS A 137 7.77 5.00 19.37
N THR A 138 6.93 6.03 19.51
CA THR A 138 5.75 6.21 18.63
C THR A 138 5.38 7.65 18.31
N ASN A 139 6.16 8.67 18.71
CA ASN A 139 5.78 10.07 18.50
C ASN A 139 6.56 10.79 17.39
N GLY A 140 7.64 10.19 16.85
CA GLY A 140 8.40 10.77 15.74
C GLY A 140 9.11 12.10 16.06
N VAL A 141 9.39 12.39 17.33
CA VAL A 141 10.06 13.62 17.77
C VAL A 141 11.32 13.26 18.57
N PHE A 142 12.48 13.81 18.19
CA PHE A 142 13.75 13.61 18.89
C PHE A 142 13.79 14.40 20.22
N GLU A 143 13.95 13.70 21.36
CA GLU A 143 13.92 14.26 22.71
C GLU A 143 15.24 14.03 23.51
N PRO A 144 16.26 14.88 23.31
CA PRO A 144 17.60 14.68 23.89
C PRO A 144 17.66 14.80 25.43
N GLY A 145 16.61 15.32 26.08
CA GLY A 145 16.51 15.43 27.54
C GLY A 145 16.25 14.09 28.27
N LEU A 146 15.90 13.04 27.52
CA LEU A 146 15.60 11.70 28.04
C LEU A 146 16.61 10.64 27.58
N GLY A 147 17.73 11.05 26.97
CA GLY A 147 18.85 10.18 26.63
C GLY A 147 18.85 9.62 25.20
N GLU A 148 17.99 10.12 24.31
CA GLU A 148 18.02 9.80 22.89
C GLU A 148 19.25 10.39 22.20
N THR A 149 19.91 9.60 21.34
CA THR A 149 21.14 10.01 20.62
C THR A 149 21.04 9.87 19.10
N GLY A 150 19.85 9.61 18.52
CA GLY A 150 19.63 9.45 17.08
C GLY A 150 18.14 9.33 16.67
N LEU A 151 17.88 9.17 15.36
CA LEU A 151 16.55 9.11 14.72
C LEU A 151 15.80 7.81 15.06
N ASP A 152 14.55 7.92 15.52
CA ASP A 152 13.68 6.83 16.00
C ASP A 152 13.11 5.98 14.85
N CYS A 153 13.28 4.66 14.92
CA CYS A 153 12.67 3.67 14.04
C CYS A 153 12.09 2.54 14.90
N GLY A 154 10.77 2.44 15.14
CA GLY A 154 10.26 1.24 15.83
C GLY A 154 8.77 1.05 16.15
N GLY A 155 8.03 0.35 15.27
CA GLY A 155 6.98 -0.69 15.53
C GLY A 155 5.65 -0.32 16.21
N GLU A 156 4.54 -1.08 16.17
CA GLU A 156 4.05 -2.19 15.33
C GLU A 156 3.19 -1.61 14.18
N CYS A 157 3.41 -2.02 12.93
CA CYS A 157 2.56 -1.63 11.80
C CYS A 157 2.31 -2.83 10.86
N PRO A 158 1.05 -3.25 10.64
CA PRO A 158 0.65 -4.14 9.55
C PRO A 158 0.66 -3.46 8.15
N ALA A 159 1.22 -2.26 8.04
CA ALA A 159 1.05 -1.37 6.88
C ALA A 159 2.30 -1.15 6.02
N CYS A 160 3.40 -1.87 6.28
CA CYS A 160 4.48 -1.98 5.30
C CYS A 160 4.20 -3.23 4.45
N GLY A 161 3.74 -3.03 3.22
CA GLY A 161 3.35 -4.09 2.31
C GLY A 161 4.41 -5.20 2.21
N GLY A 162 4.00 -6.43 2.48
CA GLY A 162 4.82 -7.62 2.32
C GLY A 162 6.07 -7.63 3.20
N GLY A 163 5.91 -7.94 4.49
CA GLY A 163 7.02 -8.34 5.34
C GLY A 163 6.56 -8.69 6.73
N GLY A 164 6.86 -9.89 7.20
CA GLY A 164 6.73 -10.23 8.62
C GLY A 164 7.42 -9.18 9.51
N PRO A 165 7.05 -9.09 10.80
CA PRO A 165 7.47 -8.01 11.70
C PRO A 165 8.98 -7.73 11.59
N ALA A 166 9.35 -6.45 11.63
CA ALA A 166 10.72 -5.94 11.55
C ALA A 166 11.62 -6.33 12.75
N THR A 167 11.34 -7.44 13.41
CA THR A 167 12.08 -8.00 14.55
C THR A 167 12.92 -9.22 14.17
N GLU A 168 12.89 -9.64 12.92
CA GLU A 168 13.57 -10.84 12.42
C GLU A 168 14.60 -10.47 11.36
N PHE A 169 15.85 -10.89 11.53
CA PHE A 169 16.89 -10.75 10.52
C PHE A 169 16.75 -11.88 9.49
N ARG A 170 16.60 -11.53 8.21
CA ARG A 170 16.25 -12.46 7.13
C ARG A 170 16.88 -12.06 5.79
N ILE A 171 16.96 -13.03 4.89
CA ILE A 171 17.24 -12.80 3.47
C ILE A 171 15.96 -12.27 2.81
N THR A 172 16.09 -11.18 2.06
CA THR A 172 14.99 -10.55 1.33
C THR A 172 15.02 -10.86 -0.16
N ASP A 173 16.21 -11.09 -0.72
CA ASP A 173 16.37 -11.35 -2.14
C ASP A 173 17.65 -12.17 -2.41
N PHE A 174 17.66 -12.90 -3.52
CA PHE A 174 18.81 -13.66 -4.02
C PHE A 174 19.03 -13.36 -5.49
N GLN A 175 20.10 -12.61 -5.78
CA GLN A 175 20.38 -12.07 -7.10
C GLN A 175 21.42 -12.91 -7.84
N TYR A 176 21.15 -13.12 -9.13
CA TYR A 176 21.96 -13.86 -10.06
C TYR A 176 21.69 -13.37 -11.49
N ALA A 177 22.67 -13.51 -12.38
CA ALA A 177 22.46 -13.34 -13.81
C ALA A 177 21.79 -14.60 -14.37
N GLY A 178 20.62 -14.45 -14.98
CA GLY A 178 19.87 -15.57 -15.51
C GLY A 178 18.42 -15.22 -15.81
N SER A 179 17.69 -16.18 -16.38
CA SER A 179 16.25 -16.02 -16.67
C SER A 179 15.34 -16.58 -15.58
N ALA A 180 15.87 -17.46 -14.73
CA ALA A 180 15.22 -18.06 -13.57
C ALA A 180 16.26 -18.82 -12.73
N ALA A 181 15.88 -19.25 -11.53
CA ALA A 181 16.73 -20.09 -10.68
C ALA A 181 17.14 -21.42 -11.35
N ASP A 182 16.32 -21.94 -12.26
CA ASP A 182 16.63 -23.15 -13.05
C ASP A 182 17.47 -22.84 -14.31
N ASN A 183 17.84 -21.57 -14.53
CA ASN A 183 18.68 -21.12 -15.63
C ASN A 183 19.54 -19.90 -15.25
N VAL A 184 20.43 -20.11 -14.29
CA VAL A 184 21.50 -19.17 -13.92
C VAL A 184 22.66 -19.28 -14.90
N TYR A 185 23.19 -18.15 -15.34
CA TYR A 185 24.30 -18.08 -16.28
C TYR A 185 25.64 -18.44 -15.63
N LEU A 186 26.55 -19.00 -16.43
CA LEU A 186 27.81 -19.57 -15.93
C LEU A 186 28.75 -18.53 -15.31
N CYS A 187 28.69 -17.29 -15.77
CA CYS A 187 29.50 -16.17 -15.29
C CYS A 187 28.95 -15.50 -14.03
N SER A 188 27.77 -15.91 -13.55
CA SER A 188 27.06 -15.19 -12.51
C SER A 188 27.83 -15.17 -11.19
N LYS A 189 28.08 -13.97 -10.69
CA LYS A 189 28.21 -13.74 -9.24
C LYS A 189 26.86 -13.97 -8.57
N LEU A 190 26.89 -14.29 -7.28
CA LEU A 190 25.69 -14.57 -6.49
C LEU A 190 25.63 -13.57 -5.35
N GLN A 191 24.50 -12.89 -5.17
CA GLN A 191 24.35 -11.88 -4.12
C GLN A 191 23.12 -12.15 -3.27
N GLU A 192 23.29 -12.20 -1.96
CA GLU A 192 22.19 -12.28 -1.00
C GLU A 192 21.94 -10.90 -0.40
N LEU A 193 20.69 -10.41 -0.49
CA LEU A 193 20.27 -9.18 0.16
C LEU A 193 19.50 -9.50 1.44
N TYR A 194 19.72 -8.69 2.47
CA TYR A 194 19.14 -8.83 3.79
C TYR A 194 18.32 -7.61 4.16
N ASN A 195 17.40 -7.76 5.11
CA ASN A 195 16.63 -6.63 5.61
C ASN A 195 17.42 -5.70 6.56
N PHE A 196 18.55 -6.16 7.11
CA PHE A 196 19.45 -5.40 7.99
C PHE A 196 20.90 -5.50 7.53
N ASN A 197 21.73 -4.55 7.97
CA ASN A 197 23.16 -4.56 7.71
C ASN A 197 23.78 -5.83 8.32
N VAL A 198 24.60 -6.54 7.54
CA VAL A 198 25.21 -7.81 7.92
C VAL A 198 26.53 -7.55 8.62
N ASN A 199 26.79 -8.25 9.73
CA ASN A 199 28.08 -8.19 10.40
C ASN A 199 29.12 -9.02 9.63
N GLY A 200 29.90 -8.36 8.78
CA GLY A 200 30.94 -8.99 7.95
C GLY A 200 31.99 -9.78 8.75
N ALA A 201 32.22 -9.47 10.03
CA ALA A 201 33.13 -10.28 10.87
C ALA A 201 32.57 -11.68 11.15
N THR A 202 31.25 -11.80 11.32
CA THR A 202 30.59 -13.10 11.46
C THR A 202 30.64 -13.88 10.15
N VAL A 203 30.32 -13.25 9.02
CA VAL A 203 30.43 -13.86 7.68
C VAL A 203 31.85 -14.39 7.43
N ASN A 204 32.88 -13.57 7.64
CA ASN A 204 34.28 -13.98 7.42
C ASN A 204 34.69 -15.17 8.30
N THR A 205 34.19 -15.23 9.54
CA THR A 205 34.43 -16.36 10.44
C THR A 205 33.78 -17.63 9.91
N GLU A 206 32.54 -17.53 9.42
CA GLU A 206 31.77 -18.65 8.91
C GLU A 206 32.27 -19.19 7.58
N VAL A 207 32.77 -18.31 6.71
CA VAL A 207 33.49 -18.68 5.49
C VAL A 207 34.79 -19.40 5.85
N ALA A 208 35.59 -18.88 6.79
CA ALA A 208 36.83 -19.52 7.21
C ALA A 208 36.62 -20.89 7.88
N ASN A 209 35.48 -21.08 8.55
CA ASN A 209 35.07 -22.34 9.15
C ASN A 209 34.47 -23.34 8.13
N GLY A 210 34.29 -22.94 6.87
CA GLY A 210 33.65 -23.76 5.82
C GLY A 210 32.17 -24.00 6.04
N ARG A 211 31.51 -23.20 6.88
CA ARG A 211 30.06 -23.29 7.17
C ARG A 211 29.24 -22.45 6.19
N MET A 212 29.81 -21.37 5.66
CA MET A 212 29.26 -20.57 4.56
C MET A 212 30.03 -20.85 3.27
N LYS A 213 29.35 -21.35 2.24
CA LYS A 213 29.99 -21.80 0.98
C LYS A 213 28.99 -22.05 -0.15
N LEU A 214 29.50 -22.06 -1.38
CA LEU A 214 28.81 -22.57 -2.56
C LEU A 214 29.19 -24.03 -2.80
N ILE A 215 28.19 -24.89 -3.02
CA ILE A 215 28.37 -26.33 -3.25
C ILE A 215 27.84 -26.67 -4.64
N ASN A 216 28.64 -27.34 -5.47
CA ASN A 216 28.16 -28.01 -6.67
C ASN A 216 27.61 -29.40 -6.25
N LEU A 217 26.29 -29.53 -6.21
CA LEU A 217 25.61 -30.76 -5.80
C LEU A 217 25.80 -31.89 -6.81
N THR A 218 25.97 -31.55 -8.10
CA THR A 218 26.22 -32.52 -9.17
C THR A 218 27.62 -33.12 -9.07
N ALA A 219 28.64 -32.27 -8.82
CA ALA A 219 30.03 -32.71 -8.67
C ALA A 219 30.34 -33.25 -7.26
N GLY A 220 29.56 -32.87 -6.26
CA GLY A 220 29.78 -33.23 -4.86
C GLY A 220 30.98 -32.51 -4.24
N SER A 221 31.29 -31.29 -4.69
CA SER A 221 32.45 -30.50 -4.26
C SER A 221 32.09 -29.04 -4.00
N ASP A 222 32.85 -28.41 -3.11
CA ASP A 222 32.75 -26.97 -2.84
C ASP A 222 33.33 -26.17 -4.02
N VAL A 223 32.68 -25.07 -4.38
CA VAL A 223 33.13 -24.18 -5.46
C VAL A 223 34.08 -23.12 -4.86
N PRO A 224 35.30 -22.95 -5.39
CA PRO A 224 36.22 -21.92 -4.92
C PRO A 224 35.79 -20.53 -5.40
N GLY A 225 35.98 -19.52 -4.56
CA GLY A 225 35.64 -18.14 -4.84
C GLY A 225 35.82 -17.24 -3.62
N ALA A 226 35.54 -15.96 -3.80
CA ALA A 226 35.69 -14.93 -2.76
C ALA A 226 34.33 -14.45 -2.25
N TRP A 227 34.22 -14.32 -0.93
CA TRP A 227 33.06 -13.72 -0.28
C TRP A 227 33.34 -12.25 0.07
N THR A 228 32.38 -11.38 -0.23
CA THR A 228 32.40 -9.96 0.12
C THR A 228 31.12 -9.62 0.88
N THR A 229 31.21 -8.75 1.89
CA THR A 229 30.05 -8.27 2.66
C THR A 229 30.03 -6.75 2.63
N LEU A 230 28.93 -6.17 2.13
CA LEU A 230 28.74 -4.72 2.02
C LEU A 230 27.34 -4.36 2.53
N SER A 231 27.27 -3.65 3.66
CA SER A 231 26.01 -3.21 4.26
C SER A 231 24.99 -4.35 4.38
N LYS A 232 23.86 -4.29 3.67
CA LYS A 232 22.79 -5.30 3.65
C LYS A 232 23.03 -6.46 2.66
N MET A 233 24.25 -6.69 2.19
CA MET A 233 24.52 -7.67 1.15
C MET A 233 25.73 -8.56 1.47
N THR A 234 25.64 -9.84 1.10
CA THR A 234 26.78 -10.72 0.89
C THR A 234 26.87 -11.11 -0.59
N SER A 235 28.08 -11.20 -1.14
CA SER A 235 28.34 -11.51 -2.55
C SER A 235 29.41 -12.59 -2.63
N PHE A 236 29.15 -13.62 -3.43
CA PHE A 236 30.11 -14.65 -3.80
C PHE A 236 30.55 -14.48 -5.25
N ASP A 237 31.85 -14.33 -5.44
CA ASP A 237 32.52 -14.23 -6.74
C ASP A 237 33.29 -15.53 -7.02
N PRO A 238 32.79 -16.42 -7.90
CA PRO A 238 33.48 -17.66 -8.25
C PRO A 238 34.85 -17.41 -8.91
N ASP A 239 35.87 -18.19 -8.57
CA ASP A 239 37.22 -18.06 -9.17
C ASP A 239 37.23 -18.35 -10.70
N ALA A 240 36.21 -19.08 -11.17
CA ALA A 240 35.96 -19.40 -12.57
C ALA A 240 34.46 -19.57 -12.80
N ASN A 241 34.04 -19.52 -14.06
CA ASN A 241 32.65 -19.79 -14.44
C ASN A 241 32.15 -21.11 -13.82
N LEU A 242 30.89 -21.09 -13.37
CA LEU A 242 30.19 -22.25 -12.85
C LEU A 242 30.10 -23.35 -13.92
N ASP A 243 30.06 -24.60 -13.47
CA ASP A 243 29.88 -25.75 -14.37
C ASP A 243 28.50 -25.72 -15.03
N SER A 244 28.42 -26.09 -16.31
CA SER A 244 27.16 -26.17 -17.05
C SER A 244 26.28 -27.32 -16.59
N PHE A 245 24.95 -27.18 -16.74
CA PHE A 245 23.95 -28.22 -16.43
C PHE A 245 24.12 -28.83 -15.03
N SER A 246 24.45 -28.00 -14.04
CA SER A 246 24.77 -28.45 -12.69
C SER A 246 23.82 -27.83 -11.66
N ASP A 247 23.53 -28.60 -10.62
CA ASP A 247 22.75 -28.16 -9.47
C ASP A 247 23.69 -27.57 -8.42
N PHE A 248 23.35 -26.39 -7.92
CA PHE A 248 24.14 -25.66 -6.93
C PHE A 248 23.32 -25.33 -5.69
N GLN A 249 24.03 -25.18 -4.57
CA GLN A 249 23.46 -24.74 -3.31
C GLN A 249 24.40 -23.76 -2.62
N VAL A 250 23.92 -22.55 -2.35
CA VAL A 250 24.55 -21.67 -1.36
C VAL A 250 24.10 -22.09 0.02
N GLN A 251 25.05 -22.36 0.91
CA GLN A 251 24.78 -22.73 2.30
C GLN A 251 25.17 -21.57 3.23
N ILE A 252 24.23 -21.13 4.08
CA ILE A 252 24.40 -19.97 4.97
C ILE A 252 23.98 -20.36 6.40
N PRO A 253 24.80 -20.14 7.45
CA PRO A 253 24.46 -20.54 8.81
C PRO A 253 23.47 -19.56 9.49
N LYS A 254 22.38 -20.09 10.05
CA LYS A 254 21.29 -19.29 10.65
C LYS A 254 21.70 -18.52 11.91
N ASN A 255 22.21 -19.23 12.92
CA ASN A 255 22.41 -18.64 14.25
C ASN A 255 23.75 -17.90 14.41
N ASP A 256 24.61 -17.96 13.40
CA ASP A 256 25.98 -17.46 13.48
C ASP A 256 26.18 -16.15 12.68
N ILE A 257 25.39 -15.93 11.61
CA ILE A 257 25.35 -14.64 10.92
C ILE A 257 24.43 -13.70 11.70
N THR A 258 24.91 -12.49 11.97
CA THR A 258 24.17 -11.50 12.78
C THR A 258 24.07 -10.16 12.08
N SER A 259 23.05 -9.39 12.45
CA SER A 259 22.90 -8.00 12.01
C SER A 259 23.75 -7.01 12.83
N LEU A 260 24.03 -5.83 12.24
CA LEU A 260 24.58 -4.65 12.90
C LEU A 260 23.45 -3.69 13.32
N GLY A 261 23.51 -3.11 14.52
CA GLY A 261 22.66 -1.96 14.94
C GLY A 261 21.52 -2.21 15.93
N LEU A 262 21.28 -3.45 16.38
CA LEU A 262 20.31 -3.86 17.43
C LEU A 262 20.95 -5.02 18.25
N PRO A 263 20.34 -5.64 19.30
CA PRO A 263 20.94 -6.85 19.88
C PRO A 263 21.08 -7.91 18.78
N ALA A 264 22.32 -8.09 18.30
CA ALA A 264 22.74 -8.93 17.18
C ALA A 264 21.77 -10.09 16.90
N LEU A 265 20.80 -9.85 16.01
CA LEU A 265 19.74 -10.80 15.75
C LEU A 265 20.31 -11.91 14.86
N PRO A 266 20.07 -13.19 15.19
CA PRO A 266 20.45 -14.29 14.31
C PRO A 266 19.61 -14.27 13.03
N LEU A 267 20.15 -14.83 11.95
CA LEU A 267 19.45 -15.02 10.69
C LEU A 267 18.39 -16.11 10.85
N LEU A 268 17.12 -15.72 10.84
CA LEU A 268 16.01 -16.58 11.28
C LEU A 268 15.13 -17.10 10.14
N GLY A 269 15.21 -16.52 8.94
CA GLY A 269 14.55 -17.10 7.76
C GLY A 269 14.75 -16.37 6.43
N CYS A 270 14.01 -16.83 5.42
CA CYS A 270 14.04 -16.31 4.03
C CYS A 270 12.74 -16.52 3.23
N ILE A 271 11.81 -17.37 3.67
CA ILE A 271 10.64 -17.80 2.88
C ILE A 271 9.49 -16.79 2.91
N ALA A 272 9.42 -15.92 3.93
CA ALA A 272 8.23 -15.11 4.21
C ALA A 272 7.87 -14.07 3.12
N LEU A 273 8.73 -13.84 2.10
CA LEU A 273 8.55 -12.80 1.09
C LEU A 273 8.90 -13.16 -0.37
N GLY A 274 8.92 -14.44 -0.72
CA GLY A 274 8.97 -14.81 -2.13
C GLY A 274 10.39 -14.89 -2.73
N VAL A 275 11.34 -15.43 -1.98
CA VAL A 275 12.57 -16.04 -2.53
C VAL A 275 12.29 -17.54 -2.75
N PRO A 276 11.72 -17.95 -3.91
CA PRO A 276 11.32 -19.34 -4.14
C PRO A 276 12.49 -20.34 -4.10
N GLU A 277 13.72 -19.85 -4.28
CA GLU A 277 14.96 -20.62 -4.25
C GLU A 277 15.38 -21.05 -2.84
N CYS A 278 14.75 -20.46 -1.81
CA CYS A 278 15.18 -20.61 -0.44
C CYS A 278 14.53 -21.81 0.29
N ASP A 279 15.39 -22.70 0.79
CA ASP A 279 15.05 -23.78 1.73
C ASP A 279 15.53 -23.41 3.15
N ASP A 280 14.54 -23.15 3.99
CA ASP A 280 14.68 -22.76 5.39
C ASP A 280 14.33 -23.91 6.36
N SER A 281 14.13 -25.13 5.85
CA SER A 281 13.67 -26.26 6.66
C SER A 281 14.75 -26.84 7.58
N ASP A 282 16.02 -26.57 7.27
CA ASP A 282 17.16 -27.05 8.04
C ASP A 282 17.34 -26.21 9.32
N ALA A 283 17.62 -26.87 10.44
CA ALA A 283 17.73 -26.20 11.75
C ALA A 283 19.01 -25.35 11.89
N GLN A 284 20.02 -25.58 11.06
CA GLN A 284 21.33 -24.94 11.15
C GLN A 284 21.62 -24.01 9.98
N PHE A 285 21.09 -24.31 8.80
CA PHE A 285 21.43 -23.60 7.57
C PHE A 285 20.21 -23.09 6.83
N ILE A 286 20.36 -21.95 6.18
CA ILE A 286 19.54 -21.53 5.04
C ILE A 286 20.26 -22.01 3.78
N LYS A 287 19.50 -22.57 2.84
CA LYS A 287 20.01 -23.12 1.59
C LYS A 287 19.33 -22.43 0.41
N LEU A 288 20.11 -21.79 -0.46
CA LEU A 288 19.61 -21.20 -1.71
C LEU A 288 19.99 -22.13 -2.86
N ASN A 289 18.99 -22.73 -3.51
CA ASN A 289 19.22 -23.73 -4.56
C ASN A 289 18.96 -23.13 -5.95
N PHE A 290 19.87 -23.39 -6.88
CA PHE A 290 19.75 -22.94 -8.28
C PHE A 290 20.45 -23.90 -9.24
N LYS A 291 20.22 -23.74 -10.54
CA LYS A 291 20.78 -24.57 -11.61
C LYS A 291 21.37 -23.72 -12.71
N THR A 292 22.42 -24.22 -13.32
CA THR A 292 23.02 -23.64 -14.52
C THR A 292 22.61 -24.41 -15.78
N GLN A 293 22.68 -23.76 -16.93
CA GLN A 293 22.58 -24.41 -18.24
C GLN A 293 23.89 -24.25 -19.01
N ASP A 294 23.87 -23.81 -20.27
CA ASP A 294 25.06 -23.56 -21.11
C ASP A 294 25.19 -22.09 -21.54
N GLN A 295 24.37 -21.21 -20.96
CA GLN A 295 24.29 -19.80 -21.33
C GLN A 295 25.23 -18.92 -20.50
N THR A 296 25.71 -17.86 -21.15
CA THR A 296 26.45 -16.76 -20.52
C THR A 296 25.73 -15.46 -20.84
N ASP A 297 25.84 -14.48 -19.94
CA ASP A 297 25.31 -13.16 -20.23
C ASP A 297 26.22 -12.37 -21.17
N ALA A 298 25.59 -11.62 -22.07
CA ALA A 298 26.23 -10.61 -22.91
C ALA A 298 25.35 -9.36 -23.06
N VAL A 299 24.20 -9.32 -22.37
CA VAL A 299 23.34 -8.15 -22.30
C VAL A 299 24.03 -7.15 -21.37
N ARG A 300 23.89 -5.86 -21.69
CA ARG A 300 24.42 -4.80 -20.83
C ARG A 300 23.30 -4.31 -19.93
N PRO A 301 23.60 -3.98 -18.65
CA PRO A 301 22.62 -3.34 -17.82
C PRO A 301 22.28 -1.96 -18.40
N THR A 302 21.00 -1.72 -18.59
CA THR A 302 20.38 -0.49 -19.11
C THR A 302 19.39 0.00 -18.08
N VAL A 303 19.36 1.31 -17.84
CA VAL A 303 18.38 1.91 -16.93
C VAL A 303 17.00 1.80 -17.58
N THR A 304 16.14 0.99 -16.99
CA THR A 304 14.74 0.85 -17.41
C THR A 304 13.86 1.94 -16.82
N ALA A 305 14.30 2.47 -15.67
CA ALA A 305 13.44 3.23 -14.80
C ALA A 305 14.30 4.00 -13.77
N SER A 306 14.04 5.30 -13.58
CA SER A 306 14.75 6.09 -12.57
C SER A 306 13.93 7.28 -12.08
N TYR A 307 14.23 7.73 -10.86
CA TYR A 307 13.84 9.05 -10.35
C TYR A 307 15.08 9.74 -9.76
N PRO A 308 15.39 10.99 -10.14
CA PRO A 308 14.83 11.74 -11.27
C PRO A 308 14.93 10.99 -12.61
N ILE A 309 14.22 11.43 -13.63
CA ILE A 309 14.20 10.83 -14.97
C ILE A 309 15.62 10.96 -15.58
N SER A 310 16.16 9.86 -16.11
CA SER A 310 17.43 9.86 -16.87
C SER A 310 17.29 9.91 -18.39
N ASP A 311 16.10 9.62 -18.92
CA ASP A 311 15.90 9.51 -20.36
C ASP A 311 15.58 10.88 -20.98
N SER A 312 16.55 11.42 -21.74
CA SER A 312 16.37 12.69 -22.46
C SER A 312 15.28 12.67 -23.55
N ALA A 313 14.83 11.49 -23.98
CA ALA A 313 13.71 11.37 -24.89
C ALA A 313 12.34 11.48 -24.18
N ASN A 314 12.30 11.35 -22.85
CA ASN A 314 11.09 11.51 -22.07
C ASN A 314 10.68 13.00 -22.03
N PRO A 315 9.44 13.37 -22.40
CA PRO A 315 9.01 14.78 -22.37
C PRO A 315 8.96 15.41 -20.97
N GLY A 316 9.02 14.60 -19.91
CA GLY A 316 9.19 15.07 -18.53
C GLY A 316 10.64 15.36 -18.14
N TYR A 317 11.63 15.02 -18.97
CA TYR A 317 13.05 15.29 -18.72
C TYR A 317 13.45 16.72 -19.13
N PRO A 318 14.30 17.41 -18.35
CA PRO A 318 14.73 17.07 -17.00
C PRO A 318 13.64 17.39 -15.96
N ASP A 319 13.68 16.70 -14.82
CA ASP A 319 12.80 17.04 -13.69
C ASP A 319 13.18 18.40 -13.11
N ARG A 320 12.19 19.30 -12.98
CA ARG A 320 12.38 20.68 -12.48
C ARG A 320 11.76 20.97 -11.12
N ASN A 321 11.27 19.94 -10.45
CA ASN A 321 10.62 20.08 -9.15
C ASN A 321 11.08 19.02 -8.15
N VAL A 322 12.37 18.71 -8.19
CA VAL A 322 12.99 17.71 -7.32
C VAL A 322 13.09 18.28 -5.89
N PRO A 323 12.74 17.51 -4.84
CA PRO A 323 12.94 17.93 -3.45
C PRO A 323 14.41 18.29 -3.17
N MET A 324 14.66 19.11 -2.15
CA MET A 324 16.04 19.44 -1.72
C MET A 324 16.78 18.26 -1.07
N LEU A 325 16.05 17.23 -0.65
CA LEU A 325 16.59 15.95 -0.17
C LEU A 325 15.98 14.81 -0.99
N PRO A 326 16.33 14.67 -2.27
CA PRO A 326 15.73 13.66 -3.11
C PRO A 326 16.28 12.27 -2.75
N VAL A 327 15.40 11.28 -2.90
CA VAL A 327 15.80 9.88 -2.99
C VAL A 327 16.01 9.58 -4.46
N ILE A 328 17.24 9.32 -4.86
CA ILE A 328 17.56 8.94 -6.24
C ILE A 328 17.46 7.43 -6.33
N GLU A 329 16.56 6.91 -7.15
CA GLU A 329 16.39 5.47 -7.34
C GLU A 329 16.61 5.10 -8.80
N VAL A 330 17.37 4.03 -9.02
CA VAL A 330 17.73 3.54 -10.35
C VAL A 330 17.40 2.07 -10.43
N GLN A 331 16.67 1.69 -11.47
CA GLN A 331 16.36 0.30 -11.80
C GLN A 331 16.92 -0.04 -13.18
N TYR A 332 17.49 -1.23 -13.26
CA TYR A 332 18.05 -1.79 -14.47
C TYR A 332 17.14 -2.89 -15.04
N ASN A 333 17.40 -3.30 -16.28
CA ASN A 333 16.74 -4.46 -16.91
C ASN A 333 17.16 -5.80 -16.29
N GLU A 334 18.17 -5.81 -15.43
CA GLU A 334 18.81 -6.98 -14.82
C GLU A 334 19.53 -6.59 -13.52
N SER A 335 19.92 -7.58 -12.71
CA SER A 335 20.66 -7.33 -11.47
C SER A 335 22.09 -6.85 -11.75
N ILE A 336 22.53 -5.84 -11.00
CA ILE A 336 23.87 -5.27 -11.10
C ILE A 336 24.81 -5.81 -10.02
N ASP A 337 26.11 -5.81 -10.27
CA ASP A 337 27.10 -6.11 -9.22
C ASP A 337 27.21 -4.91 -8.26
N ILE A 338 26.57 -5.05 -7.11
CA ILE A 338 26.56 -4.03 -6.05
C ILE A 338 27.98 -3.63 -5.59
N THR A 339 28.99 -4.49 -5.76
CA THR A 339 30.38 -4.14 -5.41
C THR A 339 30.98 -3.04 -6.29
N THR A 340 30.35 -2.73 -7.43
CA THR A 340 30.77 -1.65 -8.33
C THR A 340 30.17 -0.27 -7.97
N ILE A 341 29.22 -0.24 -7.03
CA ILE A 341 28.50 0.98 -6.62
C ILE A 341 28.71 1.37 -5.15
N ILE A 342 29.05 0.43 -4.26
CA ILE A 342 29.25 0.69 -2.82
C ILE A 342 30.75 0.74 -2.48
N ASP A 343 31.17 1.69 -1.66
CA ASP A 343 32.54 1.75 -1.15
C ASP A 343 32.81 0.65 -0.10
N ALA A 344 33.73 -0.27 -0.41
CA ALA A 344 34.12 -1.32 0.54
C ALA A 344 34.78 -0.79 1.82
N ALA A 345 35.39 0.40 1.79
CA ALA A 345 35.95 1.04 2.96
C ALA A 345 34.87 1.73 3.82
N ASN A 346 33.74 2.11 3.19
CA ASN A 346 32.64 2.79 3.84
C ASN A 346 31.29 2.29 3.30
N PRO A 347 30.80 1.11 3.76
CA PRO A 347 29.73 0.36 3.09
C PRO A 347 28.36 1.02 3.03
N ASP A 348 28.15 2.13 3.75
CA ASP A 348 26.92 2.90 3.68
C ASP A 348 26.97 4.02 2.61
N HIS A 349 28.11 4.19 1.92
CA HIS A 349 28.35 5.29 0.99
C HIS A 349 28.69 4.82 -0.45
N PRO A 350 28.32 5.60 -1.49
CA PRO A 350 28.64 5.28 -2.86
C PRO A 350 30.15 5.25 -3.14
N LEU A 351 30.55 4.40 -4.10
CA LEU A 351 31.93 4.30 -4.55
C LEU A 351 32.35 5.59 -5.29
N PRO A 352 33.38 6.34 -4.82
CA PRO A 352 33.75 7.64 -5.40
C PRO A 352 34.18 7.61 -6.86
N THR A 353 34.60 6.46 -7.39
CA THR A 353 34.98 6.31 -8.80
C THR A 353 33.77 6.15 -9.71
N SER A 354 32.65 5.70 -9.16
CA SER A 354 31.43 5.37 -9.89
C SER A 354 30.41 6.50 -9.81
N PHE A 355 30.41 7.31 -8.74
CA PHE A 355 29.44 8.36 -8.50
C PHE A 355 30.06 9.76 -8.48
N SER A 356 29.33 10.74 -9.02
CA SER A 356 29.59 12.16 -8.76
C SER A 356 28.31 12.97 -8.81
N LEU A 357 28.15 13.91 -7.87
CA LEU A 357 27.06 14.88 -7.83
C LEU A 357 27.63 16.29 -7.94
N THR A 358 27.16 17.06 -8.90
CA THR A 358 27.70 18.38 -9.23
C THR A 358 26.60 19.42 -9.36
N GLU A 359 26.84 20.59 -8.76
CA GLU A 359 25.96 21.76 -8.83
C GLU A 359 26.34 22.64 -10.01
N TYR A 360 25.33 23.20 -10.67
CA TYR A 360 25.47 24.09 -11.81
C TYR A 360 24.64 25.37 -11.66
N ASP A 361 25.10 26.44 -12.30
CA ASP A 361 24.43 27.75 -12.33
C ASP A 361 23.25 27.81 -13.32
N ALA A 362 23.15 26.84 -14.22
CA ALA A 362 22.10 26.65 -15.22
C ALA A 362 22.09 25.17 -15.64
N GLN A 363 21.12 24.78 -16.48
CA GLN A 363 21.04 23.40 -16.99
C GLN A 363 22.39 22.95 -17.62
N PRO A 364 22.97 21.80 -17.20
CA PRO A 364 24.29 21.36 -17.66
C PRO A 364 24.38 21.21 -19.19
N SER A 365 23.46 20.46 -19.81
CA SER A 365 23.34 20.33 -21.27
C SER A 365 23.06 21.65 -22.00
N GLY A 366 22.55 22.66 -21.29
CA GLY A 366 22.34 24.02 -21.78
C GLY A 366 23.59 24.92 -21.75
N GLY A 367 24.73 24.40 -21.32
CA GLY A 367 25.98 25.15 -21.17
C GLY A 367 26.18 25.79 -19.79
N GLY A 368 25.53 25.26 -18.75
CA GLY A 368 25.77 25.67 -17.36
C GLY A 368 27.22 25.44 -16.92
N ASN A 369 27.71 26.27 -15.99
CA ASN A 369 29.03 26.13 -15.39
C ASN A 369 28.94 25.42 -14.04
N VAL A 370 29.95 24.59 -13.75
CA VAL A 370 30.09 23.94 -12.44
C VAL A 370 30.28 24.99 -11.35
N VAL A 371 29.42 24.96 -10.34
CA VAL A 371 29.47 25.78 -9.14
C VAL A 371 30.21 25.05 -8.02
N ALA A 372 29.81 23.81 -7.74
CA ALA A 372 30.35 22.97 -6.68
C ALA A 372 30.26 21.49 -7.03
N THR A 373 31.07 20.66 -6.39
CA THR A 373 31.00 19.20 -6.46
C THR A 373 30.85 18.68 -5.04
N TYR A 374 29.82 17.86 -4.82
CA TYR A 374 29.50 17.31 -3.51
C TYR A 374 30.45 16.16 -3.19
N ASP A 375 30.76 15.99 -1.90
CA ASP A 375 31.49 14.81 -1.44
C ASP A 375 30.55 13.61 -1.48
N VAL A 376 30.98 12.51 -2.10
CA VAL A 376 30.19 11.28 -2.14
C VAL A 376 30.00 10.68 -0.73
N ASN A 377 30.81 11.07 0.24
CA ASN A 377 30.62 10.69 1.64
C ASN A 377 29.43 11.40 2.29
N ASP A 378 28.90 12.48 1.71
CA ASP A 378 27.64 13.11 2.15
C ASP A 378 26.42 12.39 1.56
N LEU A 379 26.64 11.33 0.78
CA LEU A 379 25.62 10.48 0.18
C LEU A 379 25.61 9.12 0.87
N THR A 380 24.43 8.55 1.02
CA THR A 380 24.25 7.16 1.44
C THR A 380 23.71 6.35 0.27
N VAL A 381 24.10 5.08 0.18
CA VAL A 381 23.65 4.15 -0.86
C VAL A 381 23.02 2.91 -0.26
N GLU A 382 21.93 2.47 -0.86
CA GLU A 382 21.22 1.24 -0.50
C GLU A 382 20.99 0.42 -1.77
N SER A 383 21.29 -0.88 -1.74
CA SER A 383 20.99 -1.78 -2.84
C SER A 383 19.51 -2.15 -2.90
N THR A 384 19.00 -2.37 -4.11
CA THR A 384 17.63 -2.85 -4.37
C THR A 384 17.69 -4.13 -5.22
N ALA A 385 16.53 -4.73 -5.52
CA ALA A 385 16.46 -5.98 -6.27
C ALA A 385 17.11 -5.93 -7.67
N LEU A 386 16.97 -4.79 -8.36
CA LEU A 386 17.46 -4.59 -9.74
C LEU A 386 18.28 -3.30 -9.88
N GLY A 387 18.87 -2.80 -8.80
CA GLY A 387 19.59 -1.54 -8.85
C GLY A 387 19.97 -1.02 -7.48
N PHE A 388 19.84 0.30 -7.31
CA PHE A 388 20.24 0.97 -6.09
C PHE A 388 19.45 2.25 -5.86
N ARG A 389 19.61 2.77 -4.65
CA ARG A 389 19.10 4.03 -4.20
C ARG A 389 20.21 4.85 -3.57
N VAL A 390 20.23 6.14 -3.86
CA VAL A 390 21.10 7.12 -3.20
C VAL A 390 20.24 8.12 -2.44
N ARG A 391 20.65 8.48 -1.23
CA ARG A 391 20.05 9.56 -0.44
C ARG A 391 21.13 10.52 0.00
N LEU A 392 20.78 11.80 0.11
CA LEU A 392 21.67 12.78 0.73
C LEU A 392 21.55 12.70 2.25
N ASP A 393 22.66 12.96 2.95
CA ASP A 393 22.60 13.26 4.36
C ASP A 393 21.74 14.51 4.58
N SER A 394 20.79 14.40 5.51
CA SER A 394 19.96 15.53 5.98
C SER A 394 20.77 16.77 6.38
N ALA A 395 22.03 16.60 6.79
CA ALA A 395 22.93 17.71 7.14
C ALA A 395 23.44 18.50 5.91
N VAL A 396 23.29 17.97 4.70
CA VAL A 396 23.78 18.57 3.45
C VAL A 396 22.67 18.59 2.39
N PRO A 397 21.59 19.38 2.61
CA PRO A 397 20.52 19.51 1.65
C PRO A 397 20.99 20.23 0.38
N LEU A 398 20.36 19.90 -0.75
CA LEU A 398 20.58 20.62 -1.98
C LEU A 398 20.08 22.07 -1.86
N GLY A 399 20.75 22.97 -2.55
CA GLY A 399 20.28 24.34 -2.77
C GLY A 399 18.94 24.35 -3.49
N ALA A 400 18.22 25.45 -3.39
CA ALA A 400 16.89 25.60 -3.95
C ALA A 400 16.91 26.40 -5.25
N PHE A 401 16.09 26.03 -6.25
CA PHE A 401 16.16 26.55 -7.62
C PHE A 401 17.54 26.37 -8.26
N THR A 402 18.16 25.22 -7.99
CA THR A 402 19.52 24.95 -8.39
C THR A 402 19.58 23.72 -9.29
N TRP A 403 20.43 23.78 -10.30
CA TRP A 403 20.66 22.69 -11.23
C TRP A 403 21.70 21.72 -10.69
N TYR A 404 21.42 20.44 -10.85
CA TYR A 404 22.29 19.35 -10.44
C TYR A 404 22.49 18.36 -11.57
N GLU A 405 23.70 17.81 -11.63
CA GLU A 405 24.05 16.66 -12.44
C GLU A 405 24.45 15.52 -11.49
N LEU A 406 23.69 14.42 -11.51
CA LEU A 406 24.17 13.16 -10.96
C LEU A 406 24.75 12.34 -12.11
N ARG A 407 25.94 11.79 -11.90
CA ARG A 407 26.61 10.91 -12.86
C ARG A 407 26.97 9.60 -12.21
N VAL A 408 26.63 8.51 -12.91
CA VAL A 408 26.96 7.14 -12.52
C VAL A 408 27.70 6.44 -13.67
N ARG A 409 28.82 5.79 -13.36
CA ARG A 409 29.70 5.11 -14.34
C ARG A 409 30.37 3.90 -13.72
N ASN A 410 31.02 3.08 -14.56
CA ASN A 410 31.76 1.87 -14.14
C ASN A 410 30.91 0.82 -13.40
N VAL A 411 29.59 0.86 -13.58
CA VAL A 411 28.69 -0.18 -13.07
C VAL A 411 28.75 -1.39 -14.01
N THR A 412 28.79 -2.59 -13.45
CA THR A 412 28.69 -3.83 -14.22
C THR A 412 27.53 -4.69 -13.72
N ASP A 413 27.06 -5.60 -14.56
CA ASP A 413 26.16 -6.69 -14.14
C ASP A 413 26.93 -7.76 -13.32
N LEU A 414 26.21 -8.79 -12.89
CA LEU A 414 26.76 -9.94 -12.17
C LEU A 414 27.66 -10.85 -13.02
N CYS A 415 27.72 -10.65 -14.33
CA CYS A 415 28.62 -11.33 -15.27
C CYS A 415 29.80 -10.45 -15.74
N GLY A 416 29.90 -9.22 -15.25
CA GLY A 416 30.95 -8.26 -15.58
C GLY A 416 30.73 -7.46 -16.86
N ASN A 417 29.55 -7.49 -17.49
CA ASN A 417 29.26 -6.62 -18.63
C ASN A 417 29.07 -5.17 -18.14
N PRO A 418 29.71 -4.18 -18.79
CA PRO A 418 29.59 -2.79 -18.39
C PRO A 418 28.22 -2.22 -18.75
N MET A 419 27.71 -1.35 -17.89
CA MET A 419 26.49 -0.57 -18.11
C MET A 419 26.53 0.22 -19.42
N GLU A 420 25.37 0.31 -20.06
CA GLU A 420 25.14 1.17 -21.20
C GLU A 420 24.76 2.59 -20.73
N GLY A 421 25.49 3.60 -21.20
CA GLY A 421 25.19 5.00 -20.88
C GLY A 421 23.95 5.51 -21.60
N ASN A 422 23.36 6.60 -21.09
CA ASN A 422 22.14 7.20 -21.65
C ASN A 422 22.42 8.25 -22.74
N GLY A 423 23.69 8.46 -23.11
CA GLY A 423 24.07 9.36 -24.21
C GLY A 423 23.89 10.85 -23.95
N VAL A 424 23.56 11.26 -22.72
CA VAL A 424 23.42 12.67 -22.33
C VAL A 424 24.77 13.39 -22.40
N ASP A 425 25.86 12.74 -21.97
CA ASP A 425 27.22 13.25 -22.12
C ASP A 425 27.98 12.54 -23.24
N ALA A 426 28.23 13.25 -24.35
CA ALA A 426 28.99 12.74 -25.49
C ALA A 426 30.47 12.45 -25.17
N GLY A 427 31.02 12.98 -24.07
CA GLY A 427 32.39 12.76 -23.61
C GLY A 427 32.58 11.49 -22.78
N ASP A 428 31.50 10.90 -22.25
CA ASP A 428 31.53 9.71 -21.40
C ASP A 428 30.35 8.77 -21.75
N PRO A 429 30.42 8.06 -22.90
CA PRO A 429 29.28 7.29 -23.43
C PRO A 429 28.91 6.06 -22.58
N GLY A 430 29.73 5.70 -21.57
CA GLY A 430 29.44 4.63 -20.61
C GLY A 430 28.79 5.13 -19.32
N ALA A 431 28.57 6.44 -19.17
CA ALA A 431 27.93 7.02 -18.01
C ALA A 431 26.42 7.21 -18.24
N VAL A 432 25.66 7.04 -17.16
CA VAL A 432 24.29 7.53 -17.09
C VAL A 432 24.33 8.85 -16.33
N VAL A 433 23.74 9.88 -16.93
CA VAL A 433 23.71 11.25 -16.40
C VAL A 433 22.27 11.68 -16.19
N TRP A 434 21.96 12.15 -14.98
CA TRP A 434 20.70 12.78 -14.63
C TRP A 434 20.92 14.28 -14.49
N GLU A 435 20.15 15.09 -15.20
CA GLU A 435 20.04 16.51 -14.96
C GLU A 435 18.71 16.79 -14.28
N PHE A 436 18.73 17.55 -13.19
CA PHE A 436 17.50 17.96 -12.52
C PHE A 436 17.67 19.31 -11.83
N GLU A 437 16.55 19.97 -11.59
CA GLU A 437 16.46 21.26 -10.89
C GLU A 437 15.60 21.08 -9.64
N THR A 438 16.12 21.57 -8.51
CA THR A 438 15.42 21.64 -7.23
C THR A 438 14.54 22.90 -7.16
N ASN A 439 13.56 22.96 -6.25
CA ASN A 439 12.64 24.11 -6.13
C ASN A 439 12.54 24.66 -4.69
N ASP A 440 12.59 26.00 -4.49
CA ASP A 440 12.53 26.65 -3.16
C ASP A 440 11.14 26.77 -2.57
N LYS A 441 10.09 26.68 -3.39
CA LYS A 441 8.70 26.62 -2.96
C LYS A 441 8.17 25.20 -3.04
N SER A 442 8.97 24.34 -2.42
CA SER A 442 8.64 23.17 -1.63
C SER A 442 7.84 22.07 -2.33
N PRO A 443 8.20 20.81 -2.08
CA PRO A 443 7.18 19.81 -1.94
C PRO A 443 6.03 20.31 -1.06
N GLY A 444 4.83 20.38 -1.59
CA GLY A 444 3.71 21.07 -0.99
C GLY A 444 2.39 20.48 -1.42
N ILE A 445 1.35 20.72 -0.63
CA ILE A 445 0.00 20.33 -1.02
C ILE A 445 -0.53 21.36 -2.02
N GLY A 446 -0.80 20.90 -3.25
CA GLY A 446 -1.42 21.69 -4.29
C GLY A 446 -2.91 21.95 -4.02
N SER A 447 -3.66 20.90 -3.65
CA SER A 447 -5.09 21.03 -3.32
C SER A 447 -5.57 19.91 -2.40
N TRP A 448 -6.70 20.12 -1.74
CA TRP A 448 -7.32 19.15 -0.84
C TRP A 448 -8.84 19.24 -0.90
N TYR A 449 -9.49 18.10 -0.67
CA TYR A 449 -10.94 17.96 -0.66
C TYR A 449 -11.33 16.92 0.40
N PRO A 450 -12.47 17.07 1.10
CA PRO A 450 -13.51 18.10 0.90
C PRO A 450 -13.29 19.40 1.68
N GLN A 451 -13.98 20.46 1.25
CA GLN A 451 -13.91 21.79 1.87
C GLN A 451 -15.32 22.33 2.17
N GLY A 452 -15.50 23.05 3.28
CA GLY A 452 -16.77 23.70 3.63
C GLY A 452 -17.71 22.83 4.48
N THR A 453 -18.99 23.23 4.57
CA THR A 453 -19.88 22.77 5.65
C THR A 453 -20.99 21.78 5.26
N ASN A 454 -21.24 21.61 3.96
CA ASN A 454 -22.42 20.88 3.46
C ASN A 454 -22.01 19.68 2.59
N GLN A 455 -21.02 18.92 3.04
CA GLN A 455 -20.50 17.79 2.28
C GLN A 455 -21.39 16.56 2.47
N CYS A 456 -21.48 15.71 1.45
CA CYS A 456 -22.23 14.46 1.58
C CYS A 456 -21.44 13.45 2.44
N PRO A 457 -22.12 12.61 3.24
CA PRO A 457 -21.48 11.62 4.12
C PRO A 457 -20.58 10.60 3.41
N ASP A 458 -20.86 10.31 2.14
CA ASP A 458 -20.11 9.41 1.27
C ASP A 458 -19.00 10.14 0.50
N THR A 459 -18.66 11.37 0.89
CA THR A 459 -17.56 12.13 0.28
C THR A 459 -16.23 11.38 0.38
N HIS A 460 -15.52 11.33 -0.74
CA HIS A 460 -14.14 10.88 -0.77
C HIS A 460 -13.23 12.01 -0.28
N ILE A 461 -12.03 11.65 0.18
CA ILE A 461 -11.02 12.59 0.67
C ILE A 461 -9.84 12.57 -0.29
N PHE A 462 -9.48 13.72 -0.84
CA PHE A 462 -8.34 13.86 -1.76
C PHE A 462 -7.29 14.80 -1.19
N VAL A 463 -6.04 14.46 -1.46
CA VAL A 463 -4.90 15.37 -1.34
C VAL A 463 -4.08 15.28 -2.62
N THR A 464 -3.75 16.44 -3.18
CA THR A 464 -2.88 16.57 -4.35
C THR A 464 -1.60 17.28 -3.94
N PHE A 465 -0.45 16.74 -4.34
CA PHE A 465 0.86 17.32 -4.11
C PHE A 465 1.34 18.07 -5.35
N ASN A 466 2.11 19.14 -5.16
CA ASN A 466 2.71 19.91 -6.25
C ASN A 466 4.00 19.25 -6.78
N THR A 467 4.55 18.28 -6.03
CA THR A 467 5.70 17.46 -6.41
C THR A 467 5.34 15.99 -6.27
N THR A 468 6.23 15.13 -6.74
CA THR A 468 6.07 13.69 -6.62
C THR A 468 6.27 13.19 -5.20
N MET A 469 5.34 12.35 -4.74
CA MET A 469 5.46 11.61 -3.48
C MET A 469 6.15 10.26 -3.66
N TYR A 470 6.91 10.08 -4.75
CA TYR A 470 7.70 8.87 -4.98
C TYR A 470 8.50 8.49 -3.73
N TYR A 471 8.30 7.26 -3.26
CA TYR A 471 8.93 6.71 -2.07
C TYR A 471 8.70 7.47 -0.74
N ASN A 472 7.80 8.44 -0.72
CA ASN A 472 7.38 9.12 0.48
C ASN A 472 6.09 8.48 0.99
N ASN A 473 6.04 8.20 2.28
CA ASN A 473 4.81 7.72 2.88
C ASN A 473 3.80 8.86 2.96
N VAL A 474 2.55 8.61 2.60
CA VAL A 474 1.44 9.54 2.75
C VAL A 474 0.42 8.94 3.69
N THR A 475 0.26 9.57 4.85
CA THR A 475 -0.72 9.17 5.85
C THR A 475 -1.85 10.17 5.89
N ILE A 476 -3.08 9.69 5.67
CA ILE A 476 -4.32 10.47 5.78
C ILE A 476 -5.11 9.90 6.97
N SER A 477 -5.50 10.77 7.90
CA SER A 477 -6.28 10.36 9.08
C SER A 477 -7.48 11.27 9.34
N ILE A 478 -8.54 10.65 9.85
CA ILE A 478 -9.76 11.30 10.34
C ILE A 478 -10.01 10.77 11.76
N PRO A 479 -9.41 11.41 12.79
CA PRO A 479 -9.39 10.88 14.16
C PRO A 479 -10.78 10.64 14.75
N ALA A 480 -11.76 11.49 14.42
CA ALA A 480 -13.12 11.41 14.95
C ALA A 480 -13.86 10.09 14.62
N VAL A 481 -13.44 9.40 13.56
CA VAL A 481 -14.01 8.11 13.12
C VAL A 481 -12.98 6.97 13.16
N GLY A 482 -11.81 7.21 13.73
CA GLY A 482 -10.74 6.21 13.84
C GLY A 482 -10.22 5.74 12.48
N ILE A 483 -10.26 6.60 11.45
CA ILE A 483 -9.63 6.30 10.16
C ILE A 483 -8.20 6.82 10.21
N MET A 484 -7.24 5.95 9.92
CA MET A 484 -5.84 6.31 9.69
C MET A 484 -5.30 5.35 8.65
N LYS A 485 -4.87 5.89 7.52
CA LYS A 485 -4.43 5.13 6.36
C LYS A 485 -3.14 5.69 5.84
N SER A 486 -2.22 4.80 5.53
CA SER A 486 -0.85 5.13 5.16
C SER A 486 -0.53 4.39 3.86
N LEU A 487 -0.03 5.10 2.86
CA LEU A 487 0.34 4.52 1.59
C LEU A 487 1.68 5.10 1.15
N LYS A 488 2.62 4.21 0.89
CA LYS A 488 3.91 4.54 0.32
C LYS A 488 3.97 3.97 -1.09
N ALA A 489 4.09 4.86 -2.08
CA ALA A 489 4.24 4.46 -3.47
C ALA A 489 5.69 4.00 -3.70
N GLU A 490 5.90 2.68 -3.67
CA GLU A 490 7.20 2.03 -3.91
C GLU A 490 7.12 1.21 -5.21
N ASN A 491 8.16 1.27 -6.04
CA ASN A 491 8.27 0.67 -7.39
C ASN A 491 7.47 1.40 -8.48
N PHE A 492 7.73 1.07 -9.76
CA PHE A 492 6.97 1.59 -10.91
C PHE A 492 5.59 0.91 -10.91
N VAL A 493 4.60 1.55 -10.28
CA VAL A 493 3.36 0.90 -9.83
C VAL A 493 2.26 0.91 -10.90
N TYR A 494 1.57 -0.23 -11.03
CA TYR A 494 0.32 -0.40 -11.77
C TYR A 494 -0.82 0.52 -11.24
N PRO A 495 -1.80 0.90 -12.08
CA PRO A 495 -3.05 1.46 -11.60
C PRO A 495 -3.70 0.43 -10.67
N ASN A 496 -4.16 0.88 -9.49
CA ASN A 496 -4.75 0.09 -8.39
C ASN A 496 -3.79 -0.42 -7.29
N TYR A 497 -2.71 0.29 -6.95
CA TYR A 497 -2.07 0.10 -5.66
C TYR A 497 -2.85 0.81 -4.56
N PHE A 498 -3.45 0.00 -3.69
CA PHE A 498 -4.30 0.47 -2.63
C PHE A 498 -4.11 -0.38 -1.37
N ASP A 499 -4.26 0.24 -0.20
CA ASP A 499 -4.52 -0.49 1.05
C ASP A 499 -6.02 -0.42 1.32
N ASP A 500 -6.69 -1.57 1.28
CA ASP A 500 -8.13 -1.73 1.51
C ASP A 500 -8.46 -2.42 2.85
N VAL A 501 -7.48 -2.58 3.74
CA VAL A 501 -7.71 -3.27 5.02
C VAL A 501 -8.43 -2.33 6.00
N GLY A 502 -9.39 -2.80 6.79
CA GLY A 502 -9.98 -2.00 7.88
C GLY A 502 -11.23 -1.23 7.48
N ASN A 503 -11.28 0.08 7.77
CA ASN A 503 -12.49 0.92 7.64
C ASN A 503 -12.46 1.94 6.49
N ALA A 504 -11.39 1.96 5.69
CA ALA A 504 -11.22 2.83 4.55
C ALA A 504 -10.18 2.26 3.58
N THR A 505 -10.27 2.66 2.31
CA THR A 505 -9.26 2.41 1.27
C THR A 505 -8.39 3.64 1.07
N ILE A 506 -7.07 3.51 0.94
CA ILE A 506 -6.20 4.59 0.41
C ILE A 506 -5.57 4.14 -0.91
N ARG A 507 -5.53 5.01 -1.92
CA ARG A 507 -4.96 4.70 -3.24
C ARG A 507 -4.30 5.91 -3.92
N VAL A 508 -3.46 5.65 -4.92
CA VAL A 508 -2.86 6.66 -5.81
C VAL A 508 -3.64 6.74 -7.13
N ASN A 509 -4.02 7.94 -7.56
CA ASN A 509 -4.93 8.14 -8.70
C ASN A 509 -4.28 8.65 -10.00
N ASP A 510 -3.01 9.04 -9.98
CA ASP A 510 -2.28 9.53 -11.15
C ASP A 510 -1.22 8.55 -11.69
N ALA A 511 -1.29 7.27 -11.30
CA ALA A 511 -0.41 6.24 -11.84
C ALA A 511 -0.82 5.85 -13.28
N ILE A 512 0.16 5.83 -14.19
CA ILE A 512 -0.03 5.38 -15.58
C ILE A 512 -0.04 3.84 -15.63
N ASP A 513 -0.92 3.25 -16.46
CA ASP A 513 -0.90 1.80 -16.73
C ASP A 513 0.37 1.40 -17.50
N PRO A 514 1.33 0.68 -16.88
CA PRO A 514 2.55 0.27 -17.56
C PRO A 514 2.26 -0.75 -18.69
N ASN A 515 1.08 -1.38 -18.72
CA ASN A 515 0.69 -2.31 -19.78
C ASN A 515 -0.03 -1.62 -20.96
N ALA A 516 -0.30 -0.32 -20.88
CA ALA A 516 -0.90 0.39 -21.99
C ALA A 516 0.11 0.55 -23.14
N PRO A 517 -0.25 0.21 -24.39
CA PRO A 517 0.67 0.33 -25.52
C PRO A 517 1.17 1.77 -25.70
N GLY A 518 2.49 1.97 -25.62
CA GLY A 518 3.11 3.29 -25.72
C GLY A 518 2.97 4.17 -24.48
N ALA A 519 2.66 3.59 -23.30
CA ALA A 519 2.68 4.32 -22.04
C ALA A 519 4.09 4.85 -21.76
N VAL A 520 4.22 6.17 -21.68
CA VAL A 520 5.37 6.79 -21.02
C VAL A 520 5.14 6.59 -19.54
N VAL A 521 6.03 5.88 -18.84
CA VAL A 521 5.86 5.67 -17.39
C VAL A 521 6.12 7.01 -16.69
N ASP A 522 5.08 7.62 -16.16
CA ASP A 522 5.16 8.83 -15.35
C ASP A 522 4.87 8.45 -13.88
N ASN A 523 5.89 8.60 -13.05
CA ASN A 523 5.89 8.26 -11.62
C ASN A 523 5.65 9.49 -10.75
N ASN A 524 4.80 10.38 -11.22
CA ASN A 524 4.55 11.63 -10.53
C ASN A 524 3.84 11.43 -9.18
N PHE A 525 3.09 10.37 -8.92
CA PHE A 525 2.50 10.02 -7.61
C PHE A 525 2.11 11.21 -6.73
N ARG A 526 1.21 12.05 -7.24
CA ARG A 526 0.80 13.32 -6.65
C ARG A 526 -0.59 13.26 -6.06
N ILE A 527 -1.42 12.29 -6.43
CA ILE A 527 -2.82 12.27 -6.02
C ILE A 527 -3.10 11.07 -5.12
N PHE A 528 -3.41 11.34 -3.85
CA PHE A 528 -3.82 10.32 -2.90
C PHE A 528 -5.30 10.50 -2.57
N GLU A 529 -6.03 9.39 -2.66
CA GLU A 529 -7.45 9.33 -2.36
C GLU A 529 -7.70 8.37 -1.21
N LEU A 530 -8.49 8.82 -0.23
CA LEU A 530 -9.00 8.04 0.88
C LEU A 530 -10.52 7.88 0.72
N ILE A 531 -10.96 6.63 0.71
CA ILE A 531 -12.36 6.21 0.50
C ILE A 531 -12.85 5.51 1.77
N PRO A 532 -13.66 6.18 2.62
CA PRO A 532 -14.30 5.53 3.75
C PRO A 532 -15.22 4.39 3.29
N HIS A 533 -15.13 3.20 3.91
CA HIS A 533 -16.03 2.08 3.57
C HIS A 533 -17.46 2.28 4.05
N ASN A 534 -17.62 3.09 5.09
CA ASN A 534 -18.92 3.47 5.63
C ASN A 534 -19.09 4.99 5.52
N PRO A 535 -20.31 5.47 5.25
CA PRO A 535 -20.59 6.91 5.25
C PRO A 535 -20.21 7.55 6.59
N LEU A 536 -19.63 8.73 6.52
CA LEU A 536 -19.27 9.53 7.68
C LEU A 536 -20.52 9.92 8.49
N PRO A 537 -20.42 10.08 9.81
CA PRO A 537 -21.53 10.54 10.63
C PRO A 537 -22.17 11.83 10.08
N LEU A 538 -23.50 11.87 10.05
CA LEU A 538 -24.28 13.03 9.59
C LEU A 538 -24.10 14.23 10.52
N ASN A 539 -24.21 15.45 9.98
CA ASN A 539 -24.24 16.71 10.74
C ASN A 539 -23.06 16.83 11.72
N SER A 540 -21.88 16.39 11.28
CA SER A 540 -20.68 16.30 12.10
C SER A 540 -19.51 17.00 11.40
N SER A 541 -18.62 17.59 12.20
CA SER A 541 -17.38 18.20 11.72
C SER A 541 -16.21 17.22 11.87
N PHE A 542 -15.33 17.19 10.88
CA PHE A 542 -14.18 16.31 10.81
C PHE A 542 -12.92 17.13 10.52
N ASP A 543 -11.86 16.83 11.25
CA ASP A 543 -10.51 17.27 10.92
C ASP A 543 -9.81 16.15 10.14
N VAL A 544 -9.23 16.51 9.00
CA VAL A 544 -8.40 15.62 8.19
C VAL A 544 -6.95 16.03 8.35
N ASN A 545 -6.12 15.09 8.78
CA ASN A 545 -4.69 15.31 8.94
C ASN A 545 -3.95 14.51 7.88
N VAL A 546 -3.14 15.20 7.09
CA VAL A 546 -2.19 14.60 6.15
C VAL A 546 -0.79 14.79 6.71
N THR A 547 -0.08 13.68 6.90
CA THR A 547 1.33 13.67 7.31
C THR A 547 2.13 12.84 6.33
N THR A 548 3.34 13.28 6.03
CA THR A 548 4.22 12.60 5.08
C THR A 548 5.63 12.47 5.66
N ASP A 549 6.45 11.62 5.04
CA ASP A 549 7.88 11.47 5.37
C ASP A 549 8.78 12.40 4.53
N MET A 550 8.16 13.28 3.75
CA MET A 550 8.85 14.15 2.81
C MET A 550 9.46 15.35 3.52
N ILE A 551 10.78 15.40 3.56
CA ILE A 551 11.52 16.49 4.18
C ILE A 551 11.48 17.72 3.27
N ILE A 552 11.00 18.85 3.80
CA ILE A 552 10.79 20.09 3.04
C ILE A 552 11.83 21.17 3.31
N ASP A 553 12.65 21.01 4.35
CA ASP A 553 13.68 21.96 4.71
C ASP A 553 14.89 21.31 5.41
N VAL A 554 15.90 22.14 5.63
CA VAL A 554 17.17 21.77 6.26
C VAL A 554 17.04 21.43 7.75
N ASP A 555 15.94 21.83 8.38
CA ASP A 555 15.66 21.56 9.79
C ASP A 555 15.04 20.16 9.97
N GLY A 556 14.76 19.44 8.88
CA GLY A 556 14.18 18.10 8.89
C GLY A 556 12.66 18.11 9.04
N ASN A 557 11.98 19.25 8.87
CA ASN A 557 10.53 19.30 8.95
C ASN A 557 9.92 18.52 7.79
N THR A 558 8.86 17.78 8.07
CA THR A 558 8.14 17.01 7.04
C THR A 558 6.91 17.75 6.52
N LEU A 559 6.55 17.49 5.27
CA LEU A 559 5.34 18.03 4.67
C LEU A 559 4.12 17.47 5.40
N SER A 560 3.33 18.37 5.99
CA SER A 560 2.08 18.05 6.67
C SER A 560 1.03 19.13 6.43
N HIS A 561 -0.24 18.76 6.58
CA HIS A 561 -1.36 19.67 6.42
C HIS A 561 -2.59 19.19 7.17
N THR A 562 -3.43 20.13 7.56
CA THR A 562 -4.67 19.85 8.26
C THR A 562 -5.75 20.80 7.77
N TRP A 563 -6.93 20.25 7.53
CA TRP A 563 -8.12 21.04 7.23
C TRP A 563 -9.36 20.43 7.87
N ASN A 564 -10.44 21.20 7.88
CA ASN A 564 -11.73 20.83 8.45
C ASN A 564 -12.84 20.87 7.39
N PHE A 565 -13.79 19.96 7.50
CA PHE A 565 -15.07 20.03 6.79
C PHE A 565 -16.21 19.51 7.67
N SER A 566 -17.46 19.74 7.26
CA SER A 566 -18.61 19.07 7.89
C SER A 566 -19.54 18.40 6.90
N THR A 567 -20.16 17.32 7.36
CA THR A 567 -21.19 16.59 6.62
C THR A 567 -22.57 17.14 6.95
N SER A 568 -23.49 16.95 6.02
CA SER A 568 -24.91 17.33 6.15
C SER A 568 -25.81 16.20 5.68
N ASP A 569 -27.12 16.31 5.92
CA ASP A 569 -28.08 15.32 5.43
C ASP A 569 -28.29 15.39 3.91
N ALA A 570 -28.93 14.36 3.36
CA ALA A 570 -29.15 14.25 1.91
C ALA A 570 -29.95 15.43 1.33
N ASP A 571 -30.76 16.11 2.14
CA ASP A 571 -31.59 17.24 1.72
C ASP A 571 -30.80 18.56 1.67
N SER A 572 -29.59 18.59 2.24
CA SER A 572 -28.76 19.80 2.33
C SER A 572 -27.32 19.62 1.85
N CYS A 573 -26.91 18.39 1.52
CA CYS A 573 -25.57 18.11 1.03
C CYS A 573 -25.42 18.41 -0.46
N ALA A 574 -24.28 18.98 -0.81
CA ALA A 574 -23.83 19.14 -2.18
C ALA A 574 -22.73 18.13 -2.47
N CYS A 575 -22.82 17.45 -3.61
CA CYS A 575 -21.70 16.69 -4.12
C CYS A 575 -20.95 17.50 -5.18
N THR A 576 -19.72 17.88 -4.87
CA THR A 576 -18.82 18.52 -5.83
C THR A 576 -18.32 17.45 -6.81
N PRO A 577 -18.32 17.68 -8.13
CA PRO A 577 -17.84 16.69 -9.08
C PRO A 577 -16.33 16.47 -8.85
N TYR A 578 -15.85 15.26 -9.14
CA TYR A 578 -14.42 14.97 -9.13
C TYR A 578 -14.07 13.90 -10.17
N ILE A 579 -12.85 13.97 -10.71
CA ILE A 579 -12.36 13.13 -11.81
C ILE A 579 -11.37 12.09 -11.28
N THR A 580 -11.66 10.80 -11.39
CA THR A 580 -10.77 9.75 -10.90
C THR A 580 -9.74 9.31 -11.94
N SER A 581 -10.09 9.33 -13.22
CA SER A 581 -9.18 8.97 -14.31
C SER A 581 -9.71 9.45 -15.66
N ILE A 582 -8.84 9.46 -16.66
CA ILE A 582 -9.20 9.66 -18.06
C ILE A 582 -8.75 8.44 -18.87
N SER A 583 -9.59 7.98 -19.81
CA SER A 583 -9.32 6.79 -20.60
C SER A 583 -9.66 7.00 -22.09
N PRO A 584 -8.69 6.81 -23.01
CA PRO A 584 -7.25 6.71 -22.73
C PRO A 584 -6.72 8.00 -22.10
N ASN A 585 -5.64 7.91 -21.33
CA ASN A 585 -4.96 9.07 -20.70
C ASN A 585 -3.88 9.70 -21.56
N GLN A 586 -3.71 9.24 -22.79
CA GLN A 586 -2.79 9.83 -23.75
C GLN A 586 -3.31 9.67 -25.19
N GLY A 587 -2.79 10.50 -26.10
CA GLY A 587 -3.16 10.47 -27.51
C GLY A 587 -2.90 11.79 -28.23
N LEU A 588 -3.40 11.91 -29.46
CA LEU A 588 -3.33 13.16 -30.23
C LEU A 588 -4.39 14.17 -29.78
N SER A 589 -4.21 15.44 -30.15
CA SER A 589 -5.27 16.45 -30.08
C SER A 589 -6.51 15.95 -30.83
N GLY A 590 -7.72 16.12 -30.30
CA GLY A 590 -8.94 15.55 -30.90
C GLY A 590 -9.26 14.09 -30.53
N GLN A 591 -8.44 13.42 -29.71
CA GLN A 591 -8.66 12.05 -29.25
C GLN A 591 -9.99 11.89 -28.50
N CYS A 592 -10.71 10.80 -28.75
CA CYS A 592 -11.91 10.45 -27.97
C CYS A 592 -11.49 9.98 -26.58
N VAL A 593 -12.12 10.54 -25.53
CA VAL A 593 -11.77 10.25 -24.14
C VAL A 593 -13.02 10.04 -23.29
N THR A 594 -12.89 9.19 -22.28
CA THR A 594 -13.85 9.02 -21.19
C THR A 594 -13.23 9.50 -19.90
N ILE A 595 -13.82 10.53 -19.31
CA ILE A 595 -13.46 11.08 -18.01
C ILE A 595 -14.29 10.31 -16.97
N ASN A 596 -13.63 9.49 -16.17
CA ASN A 596 -14.24 8.76 -15.06
C ASN A 596 -14.19 9.63 -13.80
N GLY A 597 -15.17 9.48 -12.92
CA GLY A 597 -15.28 10.28 -11.72
C GLY A 597 -16.55 9.99 -10.94
N ALA A 598 -17.03 10.97 -10.18
CA ALA A 598 -18.34 10.91 -9.58
C ALA A 598 -18.99 12.31 -9.49
N CYS A 599 -20.27 12.30 -9.14
CA CYS A 599 -21.09 13.48 -8.90
C CYS A 599 -21.31 14.40 -10.11
N PHE A 600 -21.06 13.91 -11.32
CA PHE A 600 -21.35 14.63 -12.57
C PHE A 600 -22.85 14.90 -12.79
N ALA A 601 -23.73 14.22 -12.05
CA ALA A 601 -25.18 14.39 -12.11
C ALA A 601 -25.78 14.97 -10.80
N GLY A 602 -24.94 15.43 -9.86
CA GLY A 602 -25.38 15.87 -8.52
C GLY A 602 -25.81 14.69 -7.64
N THR A 603 -26.69 14.97 -6.67
CA THR A 603 -27.24 13.95 -5.76
C THR A 603 -28.65 13.55 -6.19
N ALA A 604 -29.17 12.46 -5.62
CA ALA A 604 -30.56 12.05 -5.89
C ALA A 604 -31.59 13.09 -5.40
N ALA A 605 -31.27 13.82 -4.32
CA ALA A 605 -32.12 14.88 -3.77
C ALA A 605 -31.97 16.19 -4.57
N HIS A 606 -30.76 16.48 -5.04
CA HIS A 606 -30.39 17.69 -5.76
C HIS A 606 -29.72 17.37 -7.10
N PRO A 607 -30.50 17.15 -8.17
CA PRO A 607 -29.94 16.84 -9.48
C PRO A 607 -29.16 18.02 -10.06
N ALA A 608 -28.06 17.72 -10.76
CA ALA A 608 -27.23 18.69 -11.46
C ALA A 608 -27.00 18.29 -12.92
N THR A 609 -26.63 19.27 -13.75
CA THR A 609 -26.33 19.07 -15.17
C THR A 609 -25.03 19.75 -15.56
N ILE A 610 -24.27 19.17 -16.49
CA ILE A 610 -23.07 19.82 -17.05
C ILE A 610 -23.52 20.87 -18.09
N PRO A 611 -23.23 22.16 -17.92
CA PRO A 611 -23.53 23.18 -18.92
C PRO A 611 -22.69 22.98 -20.19
N VAL A 612 -23.07 23.64 -21.29
CA VAL A 612 -22.39 23.49 -22.60
C VAL A 612 -20.89 23.84 -22.55
N ASP A 613 -20.51 24.81 -21.71
CA ASP A 613 -19.12 25.21 -21.48
C ASP A 613 -18.55 24.58 -20.19
N GLY A 614 -19.25 23.59 -19.63
CA GLY A 614 -18.95 22.99 -18.34
C GLY A 614 -17.77 22.02 -18.36
N LEU A 615 -17.34 21.54 -19.53
CA LEU A 615 -16.14 20.71 -19.65
C LEU A 615 -15.03 21.51 -20.34
N VAL A 616 -13.91 21.71 -19.64
CA VAL A 616 -12.73 22.40 -20.17
C VAL A 616 -11.49 21.56 -19.97
N PHE A 617 -10.51 21.71 -20.86
CA PHE A 617 -9.14 21.24 -20.67
C PHE A 617 -8.27 22.47 -20.43
N GLU A 618 -7.65 22.57 -19.26
CA GLU A 618 -6.81 23.68 -18.86
C GLU A 618 -5.34 23.38 -19.15
N LEU A 619 -4.64 24.29 -19.83
CA LEU A 619 -3.18 24.22 -20.01
C LEU A 619 -2.58 25.57 -19.60
N GLY A 620 -1.67 25.54 -18.61
CA GLY A 620 -0.95 26.73 -18.14
C GLY A 620 -1.87 27.88 -17.67
N GLY A 621 -2.98 27.57 -16.98
CA GLY A 621 -3.93 28.58 -16.52
C GLY A 621 -4.99 29.00 -17.55
N THR A 622 -4.92 28.45 -18.77
CA THR A 622 -5.83 28.81 -19.87
C THR A 622 -6.83 27.69 -20.14
N PRO A 623 -8.15 27.91 -19.98
CA PRO A 623 -9.16 26.90 -20.23
C PRO A 623 -9.53 26.80 -21.72
N PHE A 624 -9.64 25.56 -22.21
CA PHE A 624 -10.10 25.24 -23.56
C PHE A 624 -11.35 24.37 -23.50
N THR A 625 -12.49 24.91 -23.95
CA THR A 625 -13.78 24.20 -23.90
C THR A 625 -13.79 22.95 -24.77
N ALA A 626 -14.27 21.84 -24.20
CA ALA A 626 -14.49 20.60 -24.92
C ALA A 626 -15.99 20.27 -25.03
N THR A 627 -16.35 19.52 -26.08
CA THR A 627 -17.74 19.13 -26.30
C THR A 627 -18.11 17.94 -25.43
N VAL A 628 -19.14 18.08 -24.58
CA VAL A 628 -19.69 16.96 -23.82
C VAL A 628 -20.48 16.04 -24.78
N GLY A 629 -20.02 14.82 -24.94
CA GLY A 629 -20.65 13.80 -25.77
C GLY A 629 -21.82 13.08 -25.09
N GLY A 630 -21.70 12.89 -23.78
CA GLY A 630 -22.68 12.21 -22.92
C GLY A 630 -22.13 12.10 -21.50
N ALA A 631 -23.02 12.18 -20.51
CA ALA A 631 -22.64 12.13 -19.10
C ALA A 631 -23.57 11.20 -18.30
N THR A 632 -22.99 10.47 -17.36
CA THR A 632 -23.68 9.72 -16.30
C THR A 632 -23.23 10.28 -14.94
N ALA A 633 -23.70 9.71 -13.83
CA ALA A 633 -23.23 10.13 -12.52
C ALA A 633 -21.71 9.93 -12.31
N THR A 634 -21.07 9.03 -13.08
CA THR A 634 -19.67 8.61 -12.88
C THR A 634 -18.78 8.73 -14.11
N GLN A 635 -19.33 9.09 -15.27
CA GLN A 635 -18.56 9.18 -16.51
C GLN A 635 -19.01 10.35 -17.38
N VAL A 636 -18.06 11.05 -17.99
CA VAL A 636 -18.28 12.06 -19.03
C VAL A 636 -17.46 11.68 -20.26
N THR A 637 -18.13 11.54 -21.41
CA THR A 637 -17.46 11.28 -22.69
C THR A 637 -17.22 12.58 -23.44
N SER A 638 -16.05 12.70 -24.07
CA SER A 638 -15.67 13.91 -24.81
C SER A 638 -14.58 13.64 -25.85
N THR A 639 -14.14 14.71 -26.51
CA THR A 639 -12.93 14.75 -27.34
C THR A 639 -12.00 15.83 -26.82
N VAL A 640 -10.71 15.53 -26.76
CA VAL A 640 -9.68 16.51 -26.46
C VAL A 640 -9.76 17.67 -27.47
N PRO A 641 -9.74 18.95 -27.05
CA PRO A 641 -9.77 20.10 -27.96
C PRO A 641 -8.73 19.99 -29.11
N GLN A 642 -9.18 20.30 -30.33
CA GLN A 642 -8.38 20.21 -31.57
C GLN A 642 -7.55 21.47 -31.83
N GLY A 643 -6.39 21.31 -32.47
CA GLY A 643 -5.57 22.39 -33.02
C GLY A 643 -4.91 23.32 -31.98
N ILE A 644 -4.91 22.92 -30.71
CA ILE A 644 -4.41 23.73 -29.59
C ILE A 644 -3.15 23.10 -28.99
N PHE A 645 -3.21 21.80 -28.69
CA PHE A 645 -2.16 21.11 -27.95
C PHE A 645 -1.10 20.50 -28.87
N VAL A 646 0.15 20.53 -28.43
CA VAL A 646 1.31 19.97 -29.11
C VAL A 646 1.90 18.81 -28.33
N ASP A 647 2.81 18.06 -28.97
CA ASP A 647 3.53 16.96 -28.32
C ASP A 647 4.21 17.40 -27.01
N GLY A 648 3.97 16.67 -25.93
CA GLY A 648 4.44 16.97 -24.58
C GLY A 648 3.51 17.84 -23.72
N ASP A 649 2.45 18.42 -24.29
CA ASP A 649 1.45 19.15 -23.50
C ASP A 649 0.68 18.23 -22.56
N ARG A 650 0.30 18.77 -21.39
CA ARG A 650 -0.44 18.07 -20.33
C ARG A 650 -1.70 18.83 -19.92
N PRO A 651 -2.70 18.93 -20.82
CA PRO A 651 -3.96 19.55 -20.48
C PRO A 651 -4.72 18.80 -19.37
N ILE A 652 -5.28 19.56 -18.43
CA ILE A 652 -6.02 19.06 -17.26
C ILE A 652 -7.52 19.23 -17.51
N PRO A 653 -8.34 18.16 -17.54
CA PRO A 653 -9.78 18.25 -17.65
C PRO A 653 -10.38 18.80 -16.34
N GLN A 654 -11.36 19.68 -16.49
CA GLN A 654 -12.23 20.17 -15.41
C GLN A 654 -13.68 20.05 -15.83
N VAL A 655 -14.51 19.54 -14.92
CA VAL A 655 -15.96 19.39 -15.12
C VAL A 655 -16.70 20.28 -14.14
N THR A 656 -17.51 21.19 -14.66
CA THR A 656 -18.44 22.03 -13.92
C THR A 656 -19.84 21.45 -14.06
N ILE A 657 -20.56 21.40 -12.94
CA ILE A 657 -21.97 21.05 -12.89
C ILE A 657 -22.77 22.24 -12.36
N ASP A 658 -23.96 22.45 -12.92
CA ASP A 658 -24.94 23.41 -12.42
C ASP A 658 -26.02 22.64 -11.68
N TYR A 659 -26.21 22.94 -10.40
CA TYR A 659 -27.34 22.43 -9.65
C TYR A 659 -28.64 23.04 -10.19
N THR A 660 -29.66 22.20 -10.32
CA THR A 660 -30.99 22.64 -10.76
C THR A 660 -31.71 23.46 -9.69
N ASP A 661 -31.32 23.29 -8.42
CA ASP A 661 -31.70 24.13 -7.29
C ASP A 661 -30.72 25.32 -7.16
N LEU A 662 -31.28 26.53 -7.00
CA LEU A 662 -30.53 27.78 -6.92
C LEU A 662 -29.68 27.90 -5.64
N ASP A 663 -29.88 27.01 -4.66
CA ASP A 663 -29.21 27.05 -3.36
C ASP A 663 -27.72 26.67 -3.42
N PHE A 664 -27.27 25.94 -4.46
CA PHE A 664 -25.87 25.46 -4.58
C PHE A 664 -25.08 26.09 -5.73
N GLY A 665 -25.74 26.60 -6.77
CA GLY A 665 -25.10 27.23 -7.93
C GLY A 665 -24.26 26.25 -8.77
N SER A 666 -23.17 26.77 -9.37
CA SER A 666 -22.25 25.98 -10.19
C SER A 666 -21.07 25.48 -9.36
N LEU A 667 -20.79 24.18 -9.40
CA LEU A 667 -19.62 23.57 -8.75
C LEU A 667 -18.68 22.98 -9.80
N THR A 668 -17.42 23.40 -9.77
CA THR A 668 -16.35 22.88 -10.64
C THR A 668 -15.58 21.76 -9.94
N SER A 669 -15.09 20.80 -10.72
CA SER A 669 -14.36 19.66 -10.21
C SER A 669 -13.12 20.11 -9.45
N VAL A 670 -12.97 19.59 -8.25
CA VAL A 670 -12.00 20.01 -7.23
C VAL A 670 -10.59 19.47 -7.44
N ASN A 671 -10.44 18.48 -8.32
CA ASN A 671 -9.16 17.84 -8.59
C ASN A 671 -8.64 18.22 -9.98
N ALA A 672 -7.61 19.07 -9.98
CA ALA A 672 -6.98 19.64 -11.16
C ALA A 672 -5.72 18.86 -11.61
N ALA A 673 -5.69 17.54 -11.46
CA ALA A 673 -4.42 16.80 -11.59
C ALA A 673 -4.47 15.49 -12.39
N VAL A 674 -5.62 15.11 -12.96
CA VAL A 674 -5.66 14.01 -13.93
C VAL A 674 -5.30 14.60 -15.29
N ASP A 675 -4.06 14.50 -15.75
CA ASP A 675 -3.65 15.05 -17.05
C ASP A 675 -3.96 14.10 -18.21
N PHE A 676 -4.14 14.69 -19.40
CA PHE A 676 -4.10 13.96 -20.66
C PHE A 676 -2.76 14.23 -21.32
N PHE A 677 -1.98 13.19 -21.60
CA PHE A 677 -0.67 13.34 -22.23
C PHE A 677 -0.77 13.39 -23.75
N VAL A 678 -0.37 14.50 -24.35
CA VAL A 678 -0.39 14.66 -25.81
C VAL A 678 0.88 14.05 -26.41
N ASN A 679 0.73 12.96 -27.17
CA ASN A 679 1.85 12.19 -27.73
C ASN A 679 1.90 12.26 -29.26
N GLY A 680 2.46 13.34 -29.77
CA GLY A 680 2.70 13.56 -31.19
C GLY A 680 2.04 14.81 -31.76
N ASN A 681 2.54 15.21 -32.93
CA ASN A 681 2.08 16.39 -33.64
C ASN A 681 1.03 15.99 -34.68
N GLY A 682 -0.25 16.28 -34.41
CA GLY A 682 -1.36 15.97 -35.31
C GLY A 682 -2.71 15.96 -34.61
N GLU A 683 -3.77 15.68 -35.37
CA GLU A 683 -5.13 15.53 -34.85
C GLU A 683 -5.61 14.08 -35.02
N ALA A 684 -6.33 13.57 -34.02
CA ALA A 684 -6.97 12.26 -34.11
C ALA A 684 -8.13 12.31 -35.12
N ASP A 685 -8.03 11.50 -36.18
CA ASP A 685 -9.08 11.32 -37.17
C ASP A 685 -9.84 10.01 -36.93
N GLY A 686 -11.09 10.11 -36.48
CA GLY A 686 -11.96 8.95 -36.30
C GLY A 686 -13.35 9.31 -35.76
N PRO A 687 -14.38 8.48 -36.00
CA PRO A 687 -15.68 8.65 -35.38
C PRO A 687 -15.58 8.40 -33.88
N CYS A 688 -15.90 9.41 -33.06
CA CYS A 688 -16.02 9.26 -31.61
C CYS A 688 -17.46 8.93 -31.26
N LEU A 689 -17.72 7.65 -30.97
CA LEU A 689 -19.01 7.21 -30.47
C LEU A 689 -19.10 7.44 -28.96
N TYR A 690 -20.17 8.08 -28.53
CA TYR A 690 -20.41 8.48 -27.14
C TYR A 690 -21.50 7.66 -26.46
N SER A 691 -22.53 7.27 -27.20
CA SER A 691 -23.60 6.45 -26.64
C SER A 691 -24.33 5.62 -27.68
N ILE A 692 -25.00 4.59 -27.20
CA ILE A 692 -25.84 3.68 -27.98
C ILE A 692 -27.23 3.68 -27.33
N SER A 693 -28.27 3.92 -28.12
CA SER A 693 -29.66 3.98 -27.63
C SER A 693 -30.59 3.10 -28.48
N PRO A 694 -31.40 2.21 -27.90
CA PRO A 694 -31.46 1.87 -26.48
C PRO A 694 -30.26 1.00 -26.04
N THR A 695 -29.87 1.07 -24.77
CA THR A 695 -28.77 0.26 -24.18
C THR A 695 -29.14 -1.20 -23.89
N SER A 696 -30.42 -1.55 -24.07
CA SER A 696 -30.95 -2.92 -23.99
C SER A 696 -32.15 -3.06 -24.93
N GLY A 697 -32.37 -4.25 -25.48
CA GLY A 697 -33.45 -4.49 -26.44
C GLY A 697 -34.00 -5.90 -26.36
N VAL A 698 -35.24 -6.08 -26.82
CA VAL A 698 -35.91 -7.38 -26.93
C VAL A 698 -35.75 -7.90 -28.37
N GLN A 699 -35.58 -9.21 -28.53
CA GLN A 699 -35.49 -9.85 -29.84
C GLN A 699 -36.69 -9.45 -30.73
N GLY A 700 -36.43 -8.75 -31.84
CA GLY A 700 -37.44 -8.31 -32.81
C GLY A 700 -37.80 -6.82 -32.76
N GLN A 701 -37.21 -6.00 -31.88
CA GLN A 701 -37.30 -4.55 -32.00
C GLN A 701 -36.30 -4.00 -33.04
N PRO A 702 -36.75 -3.20 -34.03
CA PRO A 702 -35.85 -2.47 -34.91
C PRO A 702 -35.38 -1.17 -34.26
N GLY A 703 -34.09 -0.84 -34.44
CA GLY A 703 -33.51 0.47 -34.12
C GLY A 703 -32.47 0.43 -33.00
N ILE A 704 -31.20 0.59 -33.37
CA ILE A 704 -30.12 1.05 -32.49
C ILE A 704 -29.62 2.36 -33.07
N ALA A 705 -29.64 3.43 -32.29
CA ALA A 705 -29.04 4.71 -32.61
C ALA A 705 -27.64 4.80 -32.00
N LEU A 706 -26.66 5.17 -32.82
CA LEU A 706 -25.30 5.49 -32.41
C LEU A 706 -25.16 7.01 -32.34
N HIS A 707 -24.89 7.54 -31.14
CA HIS A 707 -24.58 8.95 -30.95
C HIS A 707 -23.07 9.13 -30.85
N GLY A 708 -22.55 10.14 -31.53
CA GLY A 708 -21.12 10.44 -31.52
C GLY A 708 -20.76 11.71 -32.27
N THR A 709 -19.52 12.16 -32.14
CA THR A 709 -18.93 13.16 -33.06
C THR A 709 -18.16 12.45 -34.17
N ARG A 710 -18.02 13.12 -35.32
CA ARG A 710 -17.30 12.60 -36.49
C ARG A 710 -17.86 11.27 -37.04
N VAL A 711 -19.12 10.94 -36.76
CA VAL A 711 -19.78 9.69 -37.17
C VAL A 711 -20.16 9.66 -38.67
N ASN A 712 -20.21 10.79 -39.37
CA ASN A 712 -20.31 10.85 -40.84
C ASN A 712 -20.08 12.31 -41.33
N PRO A 713 -19.07 12.62 -42.17
CA PRO A 713 -18.82 14.00 -42.61
C PRO A 713 -19.81 14.53 -43.68
N LEU A 714 -20.75 13.72 -44.20
CA LEU A 714 -21.60 14.08 -45.35
C LEU A 714 -23.12 14.09 -45.11
N SER A 715 -23.60 13.87 -43.88
CA SER A 715 -25.05 13.77 -43.59
C SER A 715 -25.55 14.89 -42.66
N SER A 716 -26.66 15.53 -43.02
CA SER A 716 -27.37 16.51 -42.17
C SER A 716 -28.24 15.87 -41.08
N THR A 717 -28.38 14.55 -41.07
CA THR A 717 -29.02 13.77 -40.00
C THR A 717 -27.98 12.86 -39.34
N LYS A 718 -27.69 13.13 -38.07
CA LYS A 718 -26.69 12.44 -37.24
C LYS A 718 -27.25 11.12 -36.65
N GLU A 719 -27.85 10.27 -37.47
CA GLU A 719 -28.38 8.97 -37.04
C GLU A 719 -27.93 7.87 -38.01
N ILE A 720 -27.36 6.80 -37.46
CA ILE A 720 -27.20 5.50 -38.15
C ILE A 720 -28.22 4.57 -37.50
N GLU A 721 -29.29 4.23 -38.21
CA GLU A 721 -30.27 3.23 -37.75
C GLU A 721 -29.90 1.84 -38.27
N PHE A 722 -29.79 0.88 -37.36
CA PHE A 722 -29.69 -0.54 -37.71
C PHE A 722 -31.10 -1.18 -37.67
N GLU A 723 -31.67 -1.46 -38.84
CA GLU A 723 -32.87 -2.30 -38.96
C GLU A 723 -32.49 -3.78 -39.01
N SER A 724 -33.32 -4.64 -38.41
CA SER A 724 -33.03 -6.07 -38.33
C SER A 724 -32.95 -6.71 -39.72
N ASN A 725 -31.83 -7.37 -40.00
CA ASN A 725 -31.61 -8.42 -41.00
C ASN A 725 -31.22 -8.08 -42.46
N GLN A 726 -30.77 -6.87 -42.84
CA GLN A 726 -30.01 -6.69 -44.09
C GLN A 726 -29.00 -5.54 -43.97
N VAL A 727 -27.73 -5.79 -44.32
CA VAL A 727 -26.78 -4.72 -44.68
C VAL A 727 -27.20 -4.20 -46.04
N ASN A 728 -27.97 -3.11 -46.07
CA ASN A 728 -28.26 -2.42 -47.33
C ASN A 728 -27.13 -1.43 -47.62
N THR A 729 -26.27 -1.79 -48.57
CA THR A 729 -25.41 -0.84 -49.27
C THR A 729 -26.28 0.10 -50.10
N ALA A 730 -26.50 1.33 -49.62
CA ALA A 730 -26.93 2.56 -50.32
C ALA A 730 -28.20 2.52 -51.21
N PRO A 731 -28.78 3.70 -51.48
CA PRO A 731 -29.17 4.01 -52.85
C PRO A 731 -28.58 5.34 -53.34
N ALA A 732 -28.48 5.42 -54.67
CA ALA A 732 -27.77 6.38 -55.53
C ALA A 732 -27.94 7.88 -55.21
#